data_AF-A0A8J6NIT3-F1
#
_entry.id   AF-A0A8J6NIT3-F1
#
_cell.length_a   1.000
_cell.length_b   1.000
_cell.length_c   1.000
_cell.angle_alpha   90.00
_cell.angle_beta   90.00
_cell.angle_gamma   90.00
#
_symmetry.space_group_name_H-M   'P 1'
#
loop_
_entity.id
_entity.type
_entity.pdbx_description
1 polymer ?
#
loop_
_entity_poly.entity_id
_entity_poly.type
_entity_poly.pdbx_seq_one_letter_code
_entity_poly.pdbx_strand_id
1 'polypeptide(L)'
;MNPKTFYFPPNQGDLLLGGNPQKAQENLAAIHLLQNLEGSGSLATEAEQALLARYTGWGNTAVYKEAADELENLLAEKELNALKASMLNAHYTRLDIIRAIWTGVEQVFAGSMDALHVLDPSAGIGHFRSLEPEIFREKTRWLEVELEPLTASILTYLHPHKAGRSQVFAGGFEQAPVSEDQFDLVISNIPFGNYPVIDPQIKDMRLKGSIHDYFLCKAVEVTAPGGLIALITSRYTLDKKDSYIRRWVATRAELLGAVRLPQNTFQKNAGTQVVTDVLFLRKRESPLSMEAPLPDWVETEEIWLENQEGESHPVRINRIFTLHPDWALGKAVLIRGMYAPNEYSLKAEADADIAAELAKKLLEILPVNLIGESKRVSSHVGEEVKPAHIISASKKTLPRERKQIEALRKVYDLARALLQSEIDEKGHEQPTNLRARLNESYDHYLLFYGALSGKNTLQLLKNNPALPFLRALEVLEEGLPCKAAIFHHSTLRIQRVLAHTPSAKEAMLLSLDQLGEVDLDFIAYSARASESQAVQDLEGLIYKDPTNDRWQTANTYLSGNILEKLEVARNAAEKDSSYENHLAALREAMPKPLRPDEIRARLGSGWIPVDVIQSFLEYLLPKIEVAEVIYIPDLGSWKIAANIWPVTDFLLYSEWGTERRSALDLISNSLNAHTPLVYDTLDDKRVMNKDATIAAQAKLEKIEAAFELWLWEEPERAERLAQIYNRLYNIYRRPHFDGSHLSLPGMNAEITMRPHQLDAIWRLLQERSVLLAHEVGLGKTLTTIAAIMELKRLGRINKAMVVVPNHLTLQWLEETLWAYPLARILCAGPKDLSKSRRGEFLSRIATGDWDIVIVPESSFKLLPVGEEALNDFLQGEIDKLRSFLYQNAGMGRGAEKQIQKAIKHYEARLARQAEMRKDAAETITWEMLGLDMLIVDEFHAYKNLFFATKMSRVAGLSNSNSQRAFDMFIKSRFIQKQGGRFVGITATPVTNTLAEVFTLQRYFQYKTLERLNLTHFDAWAKMYAQSVALPEMSPEGGGFRINIRLAKFVNVPELSTLLAQFTASLKWTQIGAGPEAISRPALHQARPLIVELPGNADLKDYIRYLSDRATQVRNGAVTPEEDNMLRITSEGRKAALDMRLLNNLADLVQETPYSDHANSKAYKAADAIAKIYHATTGSRAAQVVFSDMGTPKS
;
A
#
# COMPACT_ATOMS: atom_id res chain seq x y z
N MET A 1 -16.66 52.13 -1.13
CA MET A 1 -16.87 52.03 0.34
C MET A 1 -15.68 51.26 0.91
N ASN A 2 -15.16 51.65 2.08
CA ASN A 2 -14.06 50.92 2.71
C ASN A 2 -14.59 49.60 3.30
N PRO A 3 -13.94 48.45 3.08
CA PRO A 3 -14.36 47.19 3.68
C PRO A 3 -14.20 47.27 5.20
N LYS A 4 -15.24 46.86 5.93
CA LYS A 4 -15.25 46.79 7.40
C LYS A 4 -15.34 45.33 7.83
N THR A 5 -14.65 44.98 8.91
CA THR A 5 -14.84 43.72 9.63
C THR A 5 -16.28 43.62 10.15
N PHE A 6 -16.93 42.47 9.97
CA PHE A 6 -18.30 42.24 10.42
C PHE A 6 -18.33 41.93 11.93
N TYR A 7 -19.13 42.70 12.67
CA TYR A 7 -19.40 42.47 14.09
C TYR A 7 -20.91 42.32 14.32
N PHE A 8 -21.29 41.37 15.16
CA PHE A 8 -22.68 41.27 15.59
C PHE A 8 -23.04 42.43 16.53
N PRO A 9 -24.23 43.03 16.41
CA PRO A 9 -24.78 43.97 17.38
C PRO A 9 -24.70 43.46 18.83
N PRO A 10 -24.46 44.34 19.83
CA PRO A 10 -24.33 43.93 21.23
C PRO A 10 -25.52 43.12 21.78
N ASN A 11 -26.73 43.42 21.30
CA ASN A 11 -27.99 42.82 21.78
C ASN A 11 -28.58 41.77 20.81
N GLN A 12 -27.82 41.32 19.80
CA GLN A 12 -28.30 40.28 18.90
C GLN A 12 -28.29 38.92 19.62
N GLY A 13 -29.47 38.29 19.71
CA GLY A 13 -29.65 36.91 20.16
C GLY A 13 -29.14 35.89 19.14
N ASP A 14 -29.23 34.60 19.47
CA ASP A 14 -28.80 33.52 18.58
C ASP A 14 -29.50 33.56 17.21
N LEU A 15 -28.79 33.12 16.17
CA LEU A 15 -29.32 32.92 14.83
C LEU A 15 -30.31 31.73 14.84
N LEU A 16 -31.58 32.01 15.15
CA LEU A 16 -32.68 31.04 15.10
C LEU A 16 -33.13 30.81 13.64
N LEU A 17 -32.29 30.14 12.86
CA LEU A 17 -32.65 29.67 11.52
C LEU A 17 -33.55 28.43 11.69
N GLY A 18 -34.75 28.44 11.11
CA GLY A 18 -35.82 27.46 11.36
C GLY A 18 -35.51 26.00 10.98
N GLY A 19 -36.48 25.32 10.36
CA GLY A 19 -36.32 23.90 9.97
C GLY A 19 -35.22 23.66 8.93
N ASN A 20 -34.87 22.39 8.67
CA ASN A 20 -33.84 22.02 7.68
C ASN A 20 -33.97 22.73 6.31
N PRO A 21 -35.18 22.92 5.73
CA PRO A 21 -35.33 23.62 4.46
C PRO A 21 -34.92 25.10 4.51
N GLN A 22 -35.22 25.80 5.61
CA GLN A 22 -34.85 27.21 5.77
C GLN A 22 -33.34 27.38 5.93
N LYS A 23 -32.68 26.45 6.64
CA LYS A 23 -31.21 26.43 6.76
C LYS A 23 -30.54 26.18 5.40
N ALA A 24 -31.08 25.26 4.61
CA ALA A 24 -30.59 24.99 3.26
C ALA A 24 -30.72 26.24 2.36
N GLN A 25 -31.86 26.93 2.42
CA GLN A 25 -32.10 28.14 1.65
C GLN A 25 -31.15 29.30 2.02
N GLU A 26 -30.92 29.53 3.32
CA GLU A 26 -30.01 30.59 3.79
C GLU A 26 -28.54 30.26 3.46
N ASN A 27 -28.14 28.98 3.52
CA ASN A 27 -26.82 28.55 3.06
C ASN A 27 -26.64 28.73 1.55
N LEU A 28 -27.63 28.35 0.73
CA LEU A 28 -27.61 28.60 -0.72
C LEU A 28 -27.50 30.09 -1.03
N ALA A 29 -28.28 30.93 -0.36
CA ALA A 29 -28.24 32.38 -0.54
C ALA A 29 -26.85 32.97 -0.23
N ALA A 30 -26.17 32.47 0.80
CA ALA A 30 -24.80 32.87 1.12
C ALA A 30 -23.79 32.42 0.04
N ILE A 31 -23.93 31.21 -0.52
CA ILE A 31 -23.06 30.70 -1.59
C ILE A 31 -23.26 31.49 -2.89
N HIS A 32 -24.51 31.73 -3.29
CA HIS A 32 -24.84 32.55 -4.47
C HIS A 32 -24.25 33.95 -4.34
N LEU A 33 -24.39 34.58 -3.16
CA LEU A 33 -23.79 35.88 -2.90
C LEU A 33 -22.26 35.82 -2.97
N LEU A 34 -21.63 34.80 -2.38
CA LEU A 34 -20.18 34.62 -2.42
C LEU A 34 -19.65 34.53 -3.86
N GLN A 35 -20.29 33.73 -4.71
CA GLN A 35 -19.91 33.58 -6.12
C GLN A 35 -20.04 34.90 -6.89
N ASN A 36 -21.10 35.68 -6.62
CA ASN A 36 -21.28 37.00 -7.23
C ASN A 36 -20.17 37.98 -6.79
N LEU A 37 -19.77 37.95 -5.52
CA LEU A 37 -18.69 38.79 -5.00
C LEU A 37 -17.33 38.38 -5.59
N GLU A 38 -17.03 37.09 -5.63
CA GLU A 38 -15.80 36.54 -6.23
C GLU A 38 -15.71 36.82 -7.74
N GLY A 39 -16.81 36.60 -8.48
CA GLY A 39 -16.87 36.84 -9.92
C GLY A 39 -16.80 38.31 -10.30
N SER A 40 -17.30 39.21 -9.46
CA SER A 40 -17.22 40.66 -9.68
C SER A 40 -15.96 41.31 -9.11
N GLY A 41 -15.21 40.61 -8.26
CA GLY A 41 -14.10 41.17 -7.48
C GLY A 41 -14.52 42.27 -6.51
N SER A 42 -15.81 42.35 -6.17
CA SER A 42 -16.38 43.40 -5.31
C SER A 42 -16.27 43.02 -3.84
N LEU A 43 -16.18 44.04 -2.98
CA LEU A 43 -16.22 43.85 -1.53
C LEU A 43 -17.67 43.74 -1.05
N ALA A 44 -17.93 42.90 -0.04
CA ALA A 44 -19.26 42.79 0.57
C ALA A 44 -19.66 44.10 1.30
N THR A 45 -20.86 44.58 1.04
CA THR A 45 -21.52 45.66 1.78
C THR A 45 -21.98 45.17 3.17
N GLU A 46 -22.33 46.09 4.09
CA GLU A 46 -22.80 45.71 5.43
C GLU A 46 -24.06 44.80 5.38
N ALA A 47 -24.94 44.99 4.39
CA ALA A 47 -26.11 44.15 4.17
C ALA A 47 -25.75 42.75 3.63
N GLU A 48 -24.77 42.67 2.73
CA GLU A 48 -24.26 41.41 2.17
C GLU A 48 -23.47 40.60 3.22
N GLN A 49 -22.68 41.26 4.06
CA GLN A 49 -22.02 40.63 5.21
C GLN A 49 -23.05 40.05 6.20
N ALA A 50 -24.17 40.74 6.42
CA ALA A 50 -25.25 40.23 7.26
C ALA A 50 -25.95 38.99 6.66
N LEU A 51 -25.92 38.80 5.34
CA LEU A 51 -26.40 37.58 4.67
C LEU A 51 -25.37 36.45 4.79
N LEU A 52 -24.09 36.73 4.51
CA LEU A 52 -22.99 35.77 4.67
C LEU A 52 -22.89 35.23 6.11
N ALA A 53 -23.14 36.07 7.11
CA ALA A 53 -23.13 35.70 8.53
C ALA A 53 -24.26 34.74 8.94
N ARG A 54 -25.24 34.46 8.06
CA ARG A 54 -26.32 33.47 8.30
C ARG A 54 -25.94 32.06 7.84
N TYR A 55 -24.78 31.89 7.21
CA TYR A 55 -24.29 30.57 6.82
C TYR A 55 -24.07 29.71 8.08
N THR A 56 -24.74 28.57 8.15
CA THR A 56 -24.67 27.64 9.29
C THR A 56 -24.11 26.28 8.93
N GLY A 57 -23.56 26.15 7.72
CA GLY A 57 -23.02 24.90 7.20
C GLY A 57 -24.08 23.83 6.98
N TRP A 58 -23.66 22.72 6.39
CA TRP A 58 -24.56 21.69 5.87
C TRP A 58 -24.89 20.57 6.86
N GLY A 59 -24.10 20.41 7.92
CA GLY A 59 -24.35 19.48 9.02
C GLY A 59 -24.79 18.06 8.60
N ASN A 60 -25.75 17.49 9.33
CA ASN A 60 -26.32 16.17 9.01
C ASN A 60 -26.92 16.15 7.59
N THR A 61 -26.82 14.99 6.92
CA THR A 61 -27.31 14.69 5.56
C THR A 61 -28.72 15.20 5.20
N ALA A 62 -29.56 15.54 6.17
CA ALA A 62 -30.91 16.07 5.95
C ALA A 62 -30.94 17.50 5.37
N VAL A 63 -30.06 18.41 5.79
CA VAL A 63 -30.04 19.80 5.25
C VAL A 63 -29.44 19.82 3.84
N TYR A 64 -28.38 19.02 3.61
CA TYR A 64 -27.79 18.85 2.28
C TYR A 64 -28.77 18.30 1.25
N LYS A 65 -29.63 17.34 1.63
CA LYS A 65 -30.64 16.73 0.73
C LYS A 65 -31.62 17.74 0.15
N GLU A 66 -31.98 18.78 0.89
CA GLU A 66 -32.91 19.83 0.44
C GLU A 66 -32.31 20.70 -0.69
N ALA A 67 -30.98 20.67 -0.89
CA ALA A 67 -30.26 21.53 -1.83
C ALA A 67 -29.27 20.76 -2.73
N ALA A 68 -29.31 19.43 -2.73
CA ALA A 68 -28.28 18.59 -3.37
C ALA A 68 -28.14 18.88 -4.87
N ASP A 69 -29.26 18.91 -5.59
CA ASP A 69 -29.30 19.17 -7.03
C ASP A 69 -28.77 20.57 -7.38
N GLU A 70 -29.06 21.57 -6.53
CA GLU A 70 -28.62 22.94 -6.75
C GLU A 70 -27.12 23.09 -6.46
N LEU A 71 -26.62 22.49 -5.39
CA LEU A 71 -25.19 22.47 -5.04
C LEU A 71 -24.33 21.75 -6.09
N GLU A 72 -24.84 20.67 -6.67
CA GLU A 72 -24.15 19.92 -7.74
C GLU A 72 -24.00 20.75 -9.02
N ASN A 73 -24.91 21.70 -9.25
CA ASN A 73 -24.81 22.64 -10.37
C ASN A 73 -24.03 23.92 -10.02
N LEU A 74 -24.02 24.32 -8.74
CA LEU A 74 -23.38 25.55 -8.28
C LEU A 74 -21.88 25.42 -8.02
N LEU A 75 -21.42 24.29 -7.48
CA LEU A 75 -20.05 24.11 -7.02
C LEU A 75 -19.24 23.23 -7.96
N ALA A 76 -17.95 23.54 -8.12
CA ALA A 76 -17.05 22.65 -8.85
C ALA A 76 -16.90 21.31 -8.09
N GLU A 77 -16.64 20.22 -8.82
CA GLU A 77 -16.56 18.86 -8.25
C GLU A 77 -15.61 18.76 -7.04
N LYS A 78 -14.48 19.49 -7.09
CA LYS A 78 -13.50 19.56 -6.00
C LYS A 78 -14.05 20.24 -4.74
N GLU A 79 -14.79 21.32 -4.89
CA GLU A 79 -15.40 22.10 -3.79
C GLU A 79 -16.56 21.32 -3.18
N LEU A 80 -17.39 20.72 -4.03
CA LEU A 80 -18.48 19.86 -3.60
C LEU A 80 -17.96 18.66 -2.79
N ASN A 81 -16.85 18.05 -3.20
CA ASN A 81 -16.23 16.96 -2.47
C ASN A 81 -15.66 17.40 -1.11
N ALA A 82 -15.06 18.60 -1.03
CA ALA A 82 -14.56 19.17 0.23
C ALA A 82 -15.72 19.47 1.19
N LEU A 83 -16.79 20.08 0.69
CA LEU A 83 -18.03 20.34 1.42
C LEU A 83 -18.69 19.04 1.90
N LYS A 84 -18.76 18.01 1.04
CA LYS A 84 -19.30 16.69 1.40
C LYS A 84 -18.47 16.02 2.52
N ALA A 85 -17.16 16.20 2.53
CA ALA A 85 -16.26 15.64 3.55
C ALA A 85 -16.38 16.35 4.92
N SER A 86 -16.70 17.65 4.95
CA SER A 86 -16.82 18.44 6.18
C SER A 86 -18.19 18.32 6.88
N MET A 87 -19.22 17.83 6.17
CA MET A 87 -20.61 17.69 6.67
C MET A 87 -20.73 16.97 8.02
N LEU A 88 -19.88 15.96 8.28
CA LEU A 88 -19.94 15.18 9.52
C LEU A 88 -19.41 15.91 10.77
N ASN A 89 -18.71 17.04 10.61
CA ASN A 89 -17.99 17.73 11.68
C ASN A 89 -18.34 19.23 11.82
N ALA A 90 -19.12 19.81 10.91
CA ALA A 90 -19.46 21.23 10.92
C ALA A 90 -20.55 21.56 11.96
N HIS A 91 -20.15 22.06 13.12
CA HIS A 91 -21.05 22.51 14.21
C HIS A 91 -20.64 23.90 14.69
N TYR A 92 -21.51 24.90 14.50
CA TYR A 92 -21.24 26.27 14.94
C TYR A 92 -21.64 26.51 16.40
N THR A 93 -20.80 27.22 17.15
CA THR A 93 -21.03 27.61 18.54
C THR A 93 -22.12 28.69 18.63
N ARG A 94 -22.94 28.64 19.68
CA ARG A 94 -23.95 29.66 19.98
C ARG A 94 -23.30 31.01 20.31
N LEU A 95 -23.92 32.11 19.89
CA LEU A 95 -23.38 33.46 20.02
C LEU A 95 -23.31 33.89 21.49
N ASP A 96 -24.30 33.51 22.29
CA ASP A 96 -24.38 33.80 23.73
C ASP A 96 -23.26 33.11 24.53
N ILE A 97 -22.92 31.86 24.21
CA ILE A 97 -21.79 31.14 24.82
C ILE A 97 -20.45 31.79 24.46
N ILE A 98 -20.26 32.22 23.21
CA ILE A 98 -19.04 32.94 22.81
C ILE A 98 -18.90 34.25 23.59
N ARG A 99 -19.99 35.01 23.79
CA ARG A 99 -19.97 36.24 24.61
C ARG A 99 -19.55 35.94 26.05
N ALA A 100 -20.07 34.88 26.65
CA ALA A 100 -19.68 34.47 28.00
C ALA A 100 -18.17 34.14 28.09
N ILE A 101 -17.61 33.47 27.08
CA ILE A 101 -16.16 33.21 27.01
C ILE A 101 -15.38 34.51 26.88
N TRP A 102 -15.82 35.45 26.04
CA TRP A 102 -15.20 36.78 25.94
C TRP A 102 -15.22 37.55 27.25
N THR A 103 -16.31 37.48 28.03
CA THR A 103 -16.36 38.06 29.38
C THR A 103 -15.26 37.48 30.29
N GLY A 104 -14.99 36.18 30.21
CA GLY A 104 -13.88 35.56 30.92
C GLY A 104 -12.51 36.03 30.43
N VAL A 105 -12.34 36.19 29.12
CA VAL A 105 -11.11 36.72 28.50
C VAL A 105 -10.86 38.17 28.93
N GLU A 106 -11.89 39.03 28.91
CA GLU A 106 -11.82 40.42 29.37
C GLU A 106 -11.34 40.51 30.82
N GLN A 107 -11.89 39.68 31.71
CA GLN A 107 -11.49 39.64 33.12
C GLN A 107 -9.98 39.37 33.29
N VAL A 108 -9.44 38.44 32.51
CA VAL A 108 -8.02 38.05 32.60
C VAL A 108 -7.09 39.14 32.02
N PHE A 109 -7.54 39.92 31.04
CA PHE A 109 -6.73 40.90 30.29
C PHE A 109 -6.98 42.38 30.63
N ALA A 110 -7.80 42.74 31.63
CA ALA A 110 -8.30 44.12 31.85
C ALA A 110 -7.28 45.22 32.27
N GLY A 111 -5.95 44.99 32.17
CA GLY A 111 -4.89 45.93 32.57
C GLY A 111 -3.89 46.24 31.44
N SER A 112 -4.26 47.12 30.49
CA SER A 112 -3.45 47.71 29.41
C SER A 112 -2.62 46.76 28.51
N MET A 113 -3.05 46.62 27.25
CA MET A 113 -2.28 46.03 26.14
C MET A 113 -2.29 46.95 24.92
N ASP A 114 -1.16 47.02 24.22
CA ASP A 114 -0.99 47.81 23.00
C ASP A 114 -1.26 46.98 21.72
N ALA A 115 -0.86 45.70 21.67
CA ALA A 115 -1.18 44.78 20.57
C ALA A 115 -1.18 43.30 20.99
N LEU A 116 -2.20 42.54 20.57
CA LEU A 116 -2.38 41.11 20.84
C LEU A 116 -2.41 40.31 19.54
N HIS A 117 -1.72 39.17 19.49
CA HIS A 117 -1.87 38.20 18.41
C HIS A 117 -2.78 37.07 18.88
N VAL A 118 -3.90 36.92 18.17
CA VAL A 118 -4.98 35.99 18.50
C VAL A 118 -5.01 34.89 17.46
N LEU A 119 -5.17 33.65 17.90
CA LEU A 119 -5.36 32.49 17.04
C LEU A 119 -6.73 31.85 17.31
N ASP A 120 -7.50 31.67 16.25
CA ASP A 120 -8.63 30.73 16.24
C ASP A 120 -8.27 29.54 15.33
N PRO A 121 -7.87 28.38 15.90
CA PRO A 121 -7.49 27.20 15.12
C PRO A 121 -8.64 26.51 14.39
N SER A 122 -9.90 26.89 14.62
CA SER A 122 -11.11 26.27 14.04
C SER A 122 -12.21 27.31 13.85
N ALA A 123 -11.92 28.32 13.04
CA ALA A 123 -12.64 29.59 13.02
C ALA A 123 -14.07 29.52 12.46
N GLY A 124 -14.40 28.54 11.61
CA GLY A 124 -15.65 28.52 10.86
C GLY A 124 -15.78 29.82 10.04
N ILE A 125 -16.95 30.48 10.16
CA ILE A 125 -17.17 31.82 9.58
C ILE A 125 -16.75 32.97 10.51
N GLY A 126 -16.03 32.67 11.59
CA GLY A 126 -15.37 33.66 12.44
C GLY A 126 -16.25 34.25 13.54
N HIS A 127 -17.15 33.46 14.14
CA HIS A 127 -18.04 33.96 15.21
C HIS A 127 -17.29 34.50 16.42
N PHE A 128 -16.17 33.89 16.82
CA PHE A 128 -15.35 34.40 17.93
C PHE A 128 -14.85 35.81 17.64
N ARG A 129 -14.42 36.08 16.40
CA ARG A 129 -14.01 37.42 15.98
C ARG A 129 -15.19 38.38 15.79
N SER A 130 -16.30 37.94 15.21
CA SER A 130 -17.50 38.77 15.04
C SER A 130 -18.13 39.20 16.37
N LEU A 131 -17.81 38.52 17.46
CA LEU A 131 -18.25 38.82 18.82
C LEU A 131 -17.15 39.44 19.69
N GLU A 132 -16.02 39.81 19.09
CA GLU A 132 -14.93 40.47 19.80
C GLU A 132 -15.42 41.77 20.47
N PRO A 133 -15.17 41.93 21.78
CA PRO A 133 -15.50 43.14 22.52
C PRO A 133 -14.82 44.39 21.96
N GLU A 134 -15.49 45.54 22.06
CA GLU A 134 -15.00 46.81 21.49
C GLU A 134 -13.61 47.22 22.00
N ILE A 135 -13.26 46.82 23.22
CA ILE A 135 -11.96 47.10 23.83
C ILE A 135 -10.79 46.40 23.10
N PHE A 136 -11.03 45.33 22.35
CA PHE A 136 -10.01 44.52 21.67
C PHE A 136 -9.88 44.80 20.16
N ARG A 137 -10.95 45.25 19.49
CA ARG A 137 -11.08 45.33 18.00
C ARG A 137 -9.96 46.06 17.27
N GLU A 138 -9.31 47.05 17.90
CA GLU A 138 -8.21 47.82 17.29
C GLU A 138 -6.81 47.32 17.70
N LYS A 139 -6.75 46.40 18.65
CA LYS A 139 -5.53 45.91 19.31
C LYS A 139 -5.17 44.48 18.91
N THR A 140 -6.11 43.72 18.33
CA THR A 140 -5.89 42.32 17.97
C THR A 140 -5.41 42.15 16.54
N ARG A 141 -4.59 41.12 16.34
CA ARG A 141 -4.16 40.59 15.06
C ARG A 141 -4.50 39.12 15.01
N TRP A 142 -5.44 38.75 14.17
CA TRP A 142 -5.99 37.40 14.08
C TRP A 142 -5.24 36.55 13.06
N LEU A 143 -4.93 35.32 13.42
CA LEU A 143 -4.79 34.21 12.49
C LEU A 143 -5.99 33.30 12.69
N GLU A 144 -6.79 33.13 11.65
CA GLU A 144 -7.99 32.30 11.66
C GLU A 144 -7.77 31.11 10.75
N VAL A 145 -7.89 29.90 11.29
CA VAL A 145 -7.67 28.66 10.56
C VAL A 145 -9.01 27.99 10.34
N GLU A 146 -9.33 27.71 9.07
CA GLU A 146 -10.56 27.00 8.70
C GLU A 146 -10.26 25.94 7.65
N LEU A 147 -10.73 24.71 7.90
CA LEU A 147 -10.42 23.55 7.08
C LEU A 147 -11.16 23.59 5.72
N GLU A 148 -12.41 24.06 5.73
CA GLU A 148 -13.29 23.99 4.57
C GLU A 148 -13.14 25.26 3.69
N PRO A 149 -12.70 25.15 2.42
CA PRO A 149 -12.39 26.31 1.58
C PRO A 149 -13.54 27.32 1.40
N LEU A 150 -14.78 26.85 1.21
CA LEU A 150 -15.93 27.73 1.01
C LEU A 150 -16.22 28.55 2.27
N THR A 151 -16.16 27.91 3.43
CA THR A 151 -16.31 28.55 4.74
C THR A 151 -15.16 29.55 4.99
N ALA A 152 -13.93 29.21 4.61
CA ALA A 152 -12.79 30.12 4.69
C ALA A 152 -12.92 31.34 3.76
N SER A 153 -13.52 31.17 2.57
CA SER A 153 -13.88 32.29 1.69
C SER A 153 -14.94 33.19 2.34
N ILE A 154 -16.03 32.62 2.88
CA ILE A 154 -17.05 33.39 3.62
C ILE A 154 -16.42 34.18 4.77
N LEU A 155 -15.57 33.52 5.56
CA LEU A 155 -14.80 34.14 6.65
C LEU A 155 -13.98 35.35 6.17
N THR A 156 -13.33 35.23 5.00
CA THR A 156 -12.52 36.30 4.39
C THR A 156 -13.37 37.52 4.00
N TYR A 157 -14.59 37.32 3.50
CA TYR A 157 -15.52 38.41 3.15
C TYR A 157 -16.19 39.05 4.38
N LEU A 158 -16.45 38.27 5.42
CA LEU A 158 -16.91 38.79 6.71
C LEU A 158 -15.79 39.59 7.39
N HIS A 159 -14.55 39.16 7.23
CA HIS A 159 -13.42 39.74 7.93
C HIS A 159 -12.19 40.02 7.06
N PRO A 160 -12.26 41.04 6.19
CA PRO A 160 -11.23 41.29 5.18
C PRO A 160 -9.86 41.65 5.79
N HIS A 161 -8.78 41.23 5.11
CA HIS A 161 -7.37 41.46 5.47
C HIS A 161 -6.99 42.96 5.34
N LYS A 162 -7.44 43.81 6.26
CA LYS A 162 -7.08 45.23 6.34
C LYS A 162 -6.00 45.46 7.41
N ALA A 163 -5.00 46.29 7.07
CA ALA A 163 -3.91 46.71 7.96
C ALA A 163 -3.10 45.57 8.61
N GLY A 164 -3.08 44.37 8.03
CA GLY A 164 -2.36 43.21 8.57
C GLY A 164 -2.91 42.71 9.91
N ARG A 165 -4.19 42.98 10.21
CA ARG A 165 -4.85 42.58 11.47
C ARG A 165 -5.63 41.27 11.39
N SER A 166 -5.76 40.69 10.21
CA SER A 166 -6.35 39.36 10.07
C SER A 166 -5.76 38.63 8.89
N GLN A 167 -5.47 37.37 9.12
CA GLN A 167 -5.03 36.42 8.13
C GLN A 167 -5.92 35.18 8.25
N VAL A 168 -6.57 34.80 7.15
CA VAL A 168 -7.31 33.54 7.04
C VAL A 168 -6.40 32.50 6.40
N PHE A 169 -6.28 31.34 7.03
CA PHE A 169 -5.62 30.16 6.48
C PHE A 169 -6.67 29.10 6.16
N ALA A 170 -6.91 28.88 4.86
CA ALA A 170 -7.76 27.81 4.37
C ALA A 170 -6.98 26.47 4.39
N GLY A 171 -7.18 25.69 5.43
CA GLY A 171 -6.52 24.39 5.64
C GLY A 171 -6.61 23.91 7.10
N GLY A 172 -6.12 22.69 7.36
CA GLY A 172 -6.13 22.13 8.71
C GLY A 172 -5.13 22.83 9.66
N PHE A 173 -5.42 22.83 10.96
CA PHE A 173 -4.55 23.44 11.99
C PHE A 173 -3.15 22.82 12.06
N GLU A 174 -2.99 21.56 11.63
CA GLU A 174 -1.69 20.89 11.45
C GLU A 174 -0.82 21.47 10.34
N GLN A 175 -1.42 22.20 9.39
CA GLN A 175 -0.74 22.84 8.26
C GLN A 175 -0.63 24.36 8.41
N ALA A 176 -1.33 24.94 9.38
CA ALA A 176 -1.33 26.38 9.61
C ALA A 176 0.12 26.89 9.81
N PRO A 177 0.46 28.07 9.26
CA PRO A 177 1.81 28.63 9.32
C PRO A 177 2.09 29.24 10.70
N VAL A 178 2.03 28.39 11.73
CA VAL A 178 2.23 28.74 13.13
C VAL A 178 3.57 28.21 13.63
N SER A 179 4.21 29.01 14.48
CA SER A 179 5.46 28.67 15.19
C SER A 179 5.21 28.61 16.69
N GLU A 180 6.12 27.97 17.42
CA GLU A 180 6.09 27.98 18.89
C GLU A 180 6.13 29.42 19.41
N ASP A 181 5.41 29.67 20.51
CA ASP A 181 5.41 30.95 21.23
C ASP A 181 4.97 32.19 20.41
N GLN A 182 4.07 32.01 19.45
CA GLN A 182 3.63 33.05 18.51
C GLN A 182 2.42 33.87 18.97
N PHE A 183 1.49 33.31 19.76
CA PHE A 183 0.18 33.92 20.03
C PHE A 183 -0.04 34.29 21.50
N ASP A 184 -0.61 35.47 21.75
CA ASP A 184 -0.89 35.96 23.10
C ASP A 184 -2.23 35.40 23.62
N LEU A 185 -3.17 35.09 22.72
CA LEU A 185 -4.45 34.45 22.99
C LEU A 185 -4.74 33.36 21.94
N VAL A 186 -5.11 32.16 22.40
CA VAL A 186 -5.74 31.13 21.55
C VAL A 186 -7.17 30.93 22.03
N ILE A 187 -8.16 31.24 21.19
CA ILE A 187 -9.59 31.18 21.55
C ILE A 187 -10.37 30.44 20.46
N SER A 188 -11.11 29.38 20.82
CA SER A 188 -11.86 28.58 19.83
C SER A 188 -12.83 27.56 20.42
N ASN A 189 -13.68 27.02 19.56
CA ASN A 189 -14.38 25.75 19.77
C ASN A 189 -13.71 24.67 18.93
N ILE A 190 -12.98 23.76 19.57
CA ILE A 190 -12.13 22.80 18.84
C ILE A 190 -12.92 21.54 18.44
N PRO A 191 -12.55 20.86 17.35
CA PRO A 191 -13.28 19.67 16.89
C PRO A 191 -13.18 18.48 17.87
N PHE A 192 -14.28 17.71 18.00
CA PHE A 192 -14.37 16.53 18.86
C PHE A 192 -14.28 15.22 18.05
N GLY A 193 -13.57 14.23 18.59
CA GLY A 193 -13.43 12.94 17.92
C GLY A 193 -12.29 12.08 18.47
N ASN A 194 -12.44 10.77 18.40
CA ASN A 194 -11.41 9.80 18.81
C ASN A 194 -10.65 9.25 17.59
N TYR A 195 -9.99 10.15 16.87
CA TYR A 195 -9.10 9.82 15.78
C TYR A 195 -7.83 10.67 15.88
N PRO A 196 -6.67 10.11 15.50
CA PRO A 196 -5.42 10.82 15.65
C PRO A 196 -5.27 11.91 14.59
N VAL A 197 -4.58 12.99 14.94
CA VAL A 197 -4.21 14.07 14.01
C VAL A 197 -2.74 13.98 13.67
N ILE A 198 -2.43 14.31 12.43
CA ILE A 198 -1.10 14.16 11.90
C ILE A 198 -0.45 15.55 11.86
N ASP A 199 0.34 15.86 12.89
CA ASP A 199 1.14 17.08 12.91
C ASP A 199 2.63 16.74 13.07
N PRO A 200 3.48 17.06 12.08
CA PRO A 200 4.92 16.81 12.14
C PRO A 200 5.68 17.74 13.09
N GLN A 201 5.09 18.85 13.56
CA GLN A 201 5.68 19.70 14.61
C GLN A 201 5.66 18.99 15.97
N ILE A 202 4.60 18.22 16.25
CA ILE A 202 4.44 17.48 17.51
C ILE A 202 5.01 16.06 17.37
N LYS A 203 6.17 15.81 17.99
CA LYS A 203 6.86 14.50 17.93
C LYS A 203 6.20 13.40 18.74
N ASP A 204 5.54 13.78 19.83
CA ASP A 204 4.92 12.84 20.74
C ASP A 204 3.57 12.35 20.19
N MET A 205 3.53 11.08 19.78
CA MET A 205 2.33 10.46 19.20
C MET A 205 1.15 10.41 20.17
N ARG A 206 1.39 10.45 21.48
CA ARG A 206 0.30 10.40 22.48
C ARG A 206 -0.50 11.69 22.50
N LEU A 207 0.15 12.83 22.29
CA LEU A 207 -0.49 14.16 22.19
C LEU A 207 -1.42 14.27 20.98
N LYS A 208 -1.26 13.36 20.03
CA LYS A 208 -1.99 13.31 18.77
C LYS A 208 -3.00 12.16 18.70
N GLY A 209 -3.33 11.52 19.82
CA GLY A 209 -4.18 10.33 19.84
C GLY A 209 -5.67 10.60 19.54
N SER A 210 -6.16 11.78 19.89
CA SER A 210 -7.51 12.27 19.56
C SER A 210 -7.41 13.71 19.05
N ILE A 211 -8.37 14.15 18.22
CA ILE A 211 -8.32 15.49 17.61
C ILE A 211 -8.42 16.62 18.65
N HIS A 212 -9.26 16.46 19.67
CA HIS A 212 -9.42 17.47 20.73
C HIS A 212 -8.18 17.59 21.62
N ASP A 213 -7.51 16.46 21.94
CA ASP A 213 -6.27 16.50 22.72
C ASP A 213 -5.14 17.16 21.91
N TYR A 214 -5.08 16.89 20.61
CA TYR A 214 -4.12 17.53 19.70
C TYR A 214 -4.30 19.04 19.63
N PHE A 215 -5.52 19.52 19.38
CA PHE A 215 -5.80 20.97 19.30
C PHE A 215 -5.45 21.67 20.61
N LEU A 216 -5.77 21.07 21.77
CA LEU A 216 -5.38 21.61 23.07
C LEU A 216 -3.86 21.65 23.25
N CYS A 217 -3.16 20.55 22.95
CA CYS A 217 -1.71 20.49 23.10
C CYS A 217 -0.99 21.47 22.17
N LYS A 218 -1.41 21.56 20.90
CA LYS A 218 -0.85 22.51 19.95
C LYS A 218 -1.14 23.95 20.32
N ALA A 219 -2.35 24.25 20.82
CA ALA A 219 -2.66 25.56 21.38
C ALA A 219 -1.64 25.94 22.47
N VAL A 220 -1.33 25.04 23.40
CA VAL A 220 -0.29 25.27 24.42
C VAL A 220 1.11 25.52 23.82
N GLU A 221 1.48 24.86 22.72
CA GLU A 221 2.79 25.09 22.09
C GLU A 221 2.90 26.44 21.38
N VAL A 222 1.85 26.85 20.65
CA VAL A 222 1.87 28.08 19.85
C VAL A 222 1.52 29.34 20.67
N THR A 223 0.90 29.19 21.84
CA THR A 223 0.72 30.31 22.78
C THR A 223 2.09 30.77 23.29
N ALA A 224 2.34 32.07 23.39
CA ALA A 224 3.54 32.63 23.99
C ALA A 224 3.56 32.39 25.50
N PRO A 225 4.75 32.30 26.15
CA PRO A 225 4.84 32.23 27.61
C PRO A 225 4.05 33.37 28.27
N GLY A 226 3.24 33.04 29.27
CA GLY A 226 2.32 33.98 29.91
C GLY A 226 0.98 34.21 29.18
N GLY A 227 0.83 33.76 27.94
CA GLY A 227 -0.39 33.92 27.13
C GLY A 227 -1.58 33.05 27.57
N LEU A 228 -2.78 33.39 27.09
CA LEU A 228 -4.05 32.75 27.44
C LEU A 228 -4.51 31.73 26.38
N ILE A 229 -5.12 30.65 26.85
CA ILE A 229 -5.81 29.66 26.03
C ILE A 229 -7.23 29.51 26.57
N ALA A 230 -8.24 29.80 25.76
CA ALA A 230 -9.66 29.73 26.10
C ALA A 230 -10.41 28.85 25.09
N LEU A 231 -10.65 27.58 25.42
CA LEU A 231 -11.14 26.58 24.47
C LEU A 231 -12.40 25.88 24.96
N ILE A 232 -13.34 25.62 24.04
CA ILE A 232 -14.41 24.63 24.24
C ILE A 232 -13.91 23.27 23.74
N THR A 233 -13.86 22.26 24.61
CA THR A 233 -13.41 20.89 24.28
C THR A 233 -14.45 19.84 24.71
N SER A 234 -14.23 18.59 24.28
CA SER A 234 -14.97 17.42 24.72
C SER A 234 -14.68 17.11 26.20
N ARG A 235 -15.69 16.65 26.95
CA ARG A 235 -15.49 16.14 28.33
C ARG A 235 -14.41 15.06 28.45
N TYR A 236 -14.16 14.33 27.35
CA TYR A 236 -13.18 13.26 27.31
C TYR A 236 -11.74 13.77 27.39
N THR A 237 -11.47 15.07 27.23
CA THR A 237 -10.17 15.67 27.56
C THR A 237 -9.89 15.57 29.06
N LEU A 238 -10.84 15.99 29.91
CA LEU A 238 -10.68 15.98 31.36
C LEU A 238 -10.98 14.62 31.99
N ASP A 239 -11.99 13.89 31.53
CA ASP A 239 -12.45 12.63 32.15
C ASP A 239 -11.68 11.38 31.69
N LYS A 240 -10.70 11.51 30.78
CA LYS A 240 -9.95 10.37 30.23
C LYS A 240 -9.30 9.51 31.32
N LYS A 241 -9.40 8.19 31.22
CA LYS A 241 -8.72 7.26 32.15
C LYS A 241 -7.20 7.47 32.16
N ASP A 242 -6.61 7.69 30.99
CA ASP A 242 -5.19 7.97 30.85
C ASP A 242 -4.89 9.42 31.22
N SER A 243 -3.99 9.64 32.18
CA SER A 243 -3.62 10.98 32.68
C SER A 243 -2.55 11.67 31.83
N TYR A 244 -2.01 10.99 30.81
CA TYR A 244 -0.86 11.47 30.02
C TYR A 244 -1.02 12.90 29.49
N ILE A 245 -2.14 13.19 28.81
CA ILE A 245 -2.42 14.52 28.25
C ILE A 245 -2.54 15.57 29.36
N ARG A 246 -3.29 15.27 30.42
CA ARG A 246 -3.46 16.20 31.55
C ARG A 246 -2.14 16.51 32.25
N ARG A 247 -1.28 15.51 32.45
CA ARG A 247 0.08 15.69 32.98
C ARG A 247 0.90 16.58 32.05
N TRP A 248 0.89 16.30 30.75
CA TRP A 248 1.63 17.08 29.77
C TRP A 248 1.18 18.54 29.76
N VAL A 249 -0.13 18.80 29.76
CA VAL A 249 -0.68 20.16 29.81
C VAL A 249 -0.35 20.83 31.15
N ALA A 250 -0.57 20.18 32.29
CA ALA A 250 -0.30 20.74 33.62
C ALA A 250 1.17 21.15 33.84
N THR A 251 2.11 20.43 33.20
CA THR A 251 3.53 20.81 33.24
C THR A 251 3.83 22.11 32.49
N ARG A 252 3.05 22.46 31.46
CA ARG A 252 3.32 23.60 30.56
C ARG A 252 2.34 24.75 30.73
N ALA A 253 1.16 24.48 31.27
CA ALA A 253 0.10 25.45 31.46
C ALA A 253 -0.55 25.27 32.84
N GLU A 254 -1.06 26.37 33.37
CA GLU A 254 -1.84 26.44 34.60
C GLU A 254 -3.32 26.52 34.25
N LEU A 255 -4.14 25.64 34.84
CA LEU A 255 -5.60 25.70 34.69
C LEU A 255 -6.15 26.81 35.59
N LEU A 256 -6.65 27.89 34.98
CA LEU A 256 -7.27 29.02 35.68
C LEU A 256 -8.73 28.72 36.01
N GLY A 257 -9.43 28.01 35.13
CA GLY A 257 -10.83 27.62 35.32
C GLY A 257 -11.29 26.58 34.32
N ALA A 258 -12.25 25.74 34.72
CA ALA A 258 -12.91 24.76 33.87
C ALA A 258 -14.41 24.73 34.18
N VAL A 259 -15.28 24.97 33.20
CA VAL A 259 -16.75 24.95 33.40
C VAL A 259 -17.37 23.90 32.47
N ARG A 260 -18.14 22.95 33.04
CA ARG A 260 -18.79 21.88 32.27
C ARG A 260 -20.22 22.25 31.89
N LEU A 261 -20.55 22.10 30.62
CA LEU A 261 -21.84 22.48 30.04
C LEU A 261 -22.76 21.25 29.81
N PRO A 262 -24.09 21.41 29.97
CA PRO A 262 -25.09 20.39 29.66
C PRO A 262 -25.07 19.87 28.22
N GLN A 263 -25.48 18.63 28.01
CA GLN A 263 -25.44 18.00 26.67
C GLN A 263 -26.32 18.69 25.62
N ASN A 264 -27.38 19.36 26.06
CA ASN A 264 -28.36 20.04 25.21
C ASN A 264 -27.96 21.50 24.90
N THR A 265 -26.83 21.97 25.42
CA THR A 265 -26.35 23.36 25.24
C THR A 265 -26.28 23.76 23.78
N PHE A 266 -25.86 22.84 22.90
CA PHE A 266 -25.73 23.08 21.45
C PHE A 266 -26.85 22.45 20.61
N GLN A 267 -27.87 21.85 21.23
CA GLN A 267 -28.91 21.06 20.54
C GLN A 267 -29.73 21.91 19.54
N LYS A 268 -30.07 23.15 19.89
CA LYS A 268 -30.91 24.03 19.05
C LYS A 268 -30.19 24.56 17.80
N ASN A 269 -28.88 24.82 17.88
CA ASN A 269 -28.11 25.38 16.75
C ASN A 269 -27.36 24.31 15.95
N ALA A 270 -26.68 23.38 16.62
CA ALA A 270 -25.76 22.42 16.01
C ALA A 270 -26.30 20.99 15.90
N GLY A 271 -27.45 20.68 16.53
CA GLY A 271 -28.09 19.36 16.46
C GLY A 271 -27.34 18.23 17.18
N THR A 272 -26.35 18.55 18.01
CA THR A 272 -25.55 17.58 18.78
C THR A 272 -26.00 17.52 20.24
N GLN A 273 -25.94 16.31 20.82
CA GLN A 273 -26.19 16.05 22.25
C GLN A 273 -24.89 15.55 22.89
N VAL A 274 -23.99 16.46 23.25
CA VAL A 274 -22.66 16.12 23.79
C VAL A 274 -22.34 17.05 24.97
N VAL A 275 -21.83 16.47 26.06
CA VAL A 275 -21.30 17.24 27.21
C VAL A 275 -19.92 17.79 26.87
N THR A 276 -19.71 19.08 27.09
CA THR A 276 -18.49 19.82 26.73
C THR A 276 -17.93 20.60 27.91
N ASP A 277 -16.62 20.86 27.89
CA ASP A 277 -15.92 21.64 28.91
C ASP A 277 -15.36 22.93 28.29
N VAL A 278 -15.53 24.07 28.97
CA VAL A 278 -14.89 25.36 28.67
C VAL A 278 -13.65 25.48 29.54
N LEU A 279 -12.47 25.56 28.93
CA LEU A 279 -11.17 25.58 29.63
C LEU A 279 -10.49 26.93 29.46
N PHE A 280 -10.00 27.50 30.57
CA PHE A 280 -9.10 28.64 30.60
C PHE A 280 -7.75 28.22 31.18
N LEU A 281 -6.69 28.32 30.38
CA LEU A 281 -5.33 27.93 30.73
C LEU A 281 -4.36 29.10 30.46
N ARG A 282 -3.39 29.31 31.36
CA ARG A 282 -2.26 30.23 31.12
C ARG A 282 -0.99 29.43 30.85
N LYS A 283 -0.29 29.72 29.74
CA LYS A 283 1.01 29.08 29.47
C LYS A 283 2.05 29.56 30.50
N ARG A 284 2.78 28.63 31.09
CA ARG A 284 3.83 28.92 32.08
C ARG A 284 5.05 29.51 31.37
N GLU A 285 5.78 30.39 32.08
CA GLU A 285 7.07 30.95 31.62
C GLU A 285 8.11 29.86 31.33
N SER A 286 8.07 28.78 32.11
CA SER A 286 8.87 27.58 31.89
C SER A 286 8.09 26.34 32.37
N PRO A 287 8.31 25.17 31.76
CA PRO A 287 7.67 23.94 32.21
C PRO A 287 8.07 23.57 33.64
N LEU A 288 7.14 22.95 34.38
CA LEU A 288 7.41 22.37 35.69
C LEU A 288 8.50 21.28 35.59
N SER A 289 9.35 21.19 36.62
CA SER A 289 10.33 20.11 36.73
C SER A 289 9.63 18.76 36.95
N MET A 290 10.32 17.65 36.65
CA MET A 290 9.77 16.30 36.83
C MET A 290 9.41 15.96 38.29
N GLU A 291 9.99 16.67 39.26
CA GLU A 291 9.78 16.47 40.71
C GLU A 291 8.71 17.41 41.30
N ALA A 292 8.21 18.37 40.53
CA ALA A 292 7.20 19.30 41.02
C ALA A 292 5.86 18.58 41.26
N PRO A 293 5.15 18.88 42.36
CA PRO A 293 3.81 18.34 42.59
C PRO A 293 2.87 18.81 41.47
N LEU A 294 2.12 17.87 40.91
CA LEU A 294 1.11 18.16 39.89
C LEU A 294 -0.23 18.53 40.55
N PRO A 295 -1.03 19.41 39.93
CA PRO A 295 -2.32 19.84 40.48
C PRO A 295 -3.37 18.72 40.44
N ASP A 296 -4.36 18.78 41.33
CA ASP A 296 -5.37 17.71 41.53
C ASP A 296 -6.18 17.36 40.28
N TRP A 297 -6.41 18.33 39.37
CA TRP A 297 -7.15 18.11 38.12
C TRP A 297 -6.45 17.16 37.13
N VAL A 298 -5.20 16.80 37.38
CA VAL A 298 -4.52 15.75 36.60
C VAL A 298 -5.15 14.37 36.83
N GLU A 299 -5.73 14.15 38.01
CA GLU A 299 -6.32 12.88 38.40
C GLU A 299 -7.83 12.81 38.14
N THR A 300 -8.34 11.59 38.11
CA THR A 300 -9.78 11.30 37.95
C THR A 300 -10.24 10.37 39.07
N GLU A 301 -11.48 10.51 39.49
CA GLU A 301 -12.10 9.68 40.52
C GLU A 301 -13.35 8.98 39.95
N GLU A 302 -13.73 7.86 40.55
CA GLU A 302 -15.00 7.20 40.24
C GLU A 302 -16.08 7.70 41.19
N ILE A 303 -17.15 8.24 40.64
CA ILE A 303 -18.37 8.55 41.38
C ILE A 303 -19.45 7.54 41.01
N TRP A 304 -20.36 7.28 41.93
CA TRP A 304 -21.50 6.39 41.70
C TRP A 304 -22.74 7.24 41.39
N LEU A 305 -23.37 6.96 40.26
CA LEU A 305 -24.61 7.59 39.84
C LEU A 305 -25.68 6.54 39.63
N GLU A 306 -26.91 6.86 40.01
CA GLU A 306 -28.07 6.00 39.76
C GLU A 306 -28.61 6.25 38.34
N ASN A 307 -28.94 5.16 37.63
CA ASN A 307 -29.65 5.20 36.36
C ASN A 307 -31.17 5.39 36.59
N GLN A 308 -31.94 5.47 35.50
CA GLN A 308 -33.40 5.65 35.58
C GLN A 308 -34.14 4.46 36.23
N GLU A 309 -33.49 3.31 36.37
CA GLU A 309 -34.02 2.08 36.96
C GLU A 309 -33.62 1.95 38.45
N GLY A 310 -32.87 2.91 39.00
CA GLY A 310 -32.41 2.93 40.40
C GLY A 310 -31.11 2.15 40.64
N GLU A 311 -30.44 1.69 39.57
CA GLU A 311 -29.19 0.94 39.67
C GLU A 311 -27.97 1.88 39.70
N SER A 312 -27.07 1.68 40.65
CA SER A 312 -25.85 2.46 40.80
C SER A 312 -24.75 1.96 39.86
N HIS A 313 -24.24 2.84 39.00
CA HIS A 313 -23.11 2.57 38.12
C HIS A 313 -21.93 3.51 38.39
N PRO A 314 -20.68 3.02 38.29
CA PRO A 314 -19.50 3.86 38.44
C PRO A 314 -19.25 4.68 37.17
N VAL A 315 -19.03 5.98 37.34
CA VAL A 315 -18.63 6.91 36.29
C VAL A 315 -17.33 7.57 36.70
N ARG A 316 -16.34 7.52 35.81
CA ARG A 316 -15.08 8.24 36.00
C ARG A 316 -15.23 9.71 35.59
N ILE A 317 -14.87 10.61 36.49
CA ILE A 317 -14.91 12.07 36.29
C ILE A 317 -13.59 12.69 36.73
N ASN A 318 -13.18 13.77 36.10
CA ASN A 318 -12.03 14.55 36.55
C ASN A 318 -12.21 15.08 37.98
N ARG A 319 -11.14 15.00 38.79
CA ARG A 319 -11.17 15.43 40.19
C ARG A 319 -11.51 16.92 40.38
N ILE A 320 -11.31 17.76 39.35
CA ILE A 320 -11.72 19.16 39.41
C ILE A 320 -13.23 19.32 39.63
N PHE A 321 -14.06 18.45 39.05
CA PHE A 321 -15.52 18.50 39.20
C PHE A 321 -16.02 17.77 40.45
N THR A 322 -15.17 17.00 41.14
CA THR A 322 -15.48 16.46 42.48
C THR A 322 -15.11 17.46 43.57
N LEU A 323 -14.00 18.20 43.39
CA LEU A 323 -13.57 19.29 44.27
C LEU A 323 -14.42 20.56 44.12
N HIS A 324 -14.85 20.87 42.90
CA HIS A 324 -15.72 22.00 42.57
C HIS A 324 -16.96 21.55 41.79
N PRO A 325 -17.94 20.89 42.45
CA PRO A 325 -19.16 20.44 41.77
C PRO A 325 -19.97 21.57 41.14
N ASP A 326 -19.86 22.79 41.66
CA ASP A 326 -20.53 23.99 41.15
C ASP A 326 -19.93 24.52 39.84
N TRP A 327 -18.82 23.94 39.37
CA TRP A 327 -18.25 24.21 38.05
C TRP A 327 -18.94 23.40 36.94
N ALA A 328 -19.81 22.45 37.29
CA ALA A 328 -20.71 21.79 36.35
C ALA A 328 -22.09 22.48 36.37
N LEU A 329 -22.48 23.10 35.26
CA LEU A 329 -23.73 23.87 35.14
C LEU A 329 -24.95 22.95 34.95
N GLY A 330 -25.27 22.14 35.96
CA GLY A 330 -26.43 21.26 35.97
C GLY A 330 -26.27 20.05 36.90
N LYS A 331 -27.21 19.12 36.83
CA LYS A 331 -27.20 17.89 37.64
C LYS A 331 -26.63 16.71 36.86
N ALA A 332 -25.63 16.03 37.44
CA ALA A 332 -25.05 14.81 36.89
C ALA A 332 -26.10 13.68 36.87
N VAL A 333 -26.28 13.03 35.72
CA VAL A 333 -27.23 11.94 35.51
C VAL A 333 -26.65 10.87 34.58
N LEU A 334 -27.19 9.66 34.66
CA LEU A 334 -26.96 8.61 33.66
C LEU A 334 -28.08 8.59 32.63
N ILE A 335 -27.70 8.55 31.36
CA ILE A 335 -28.61 8.43 30.24
C ILE A 335 -28.27 7.22 29.38
N ARG A 336 -29.25 6.74 28.63
CA ARG A 336 -29.03 5.74 27.60
C ARG A 336 -28.39 6.40 26.37
N GLY A 337 -27.09 6.20 26.23
CA GLY A 337 -26.27 6.80 25.18
C GLY A 337 -26.23 6.01 23.87
N MET A 338 -25.61 6.58 22.83
CA MET A 338 -25.44 5.95 21.50
C MET A 338 -24.40 4.81 21.54
N TYR A 339 -23.49 4.83 22.52
CA TYR A 339 -22.36 3.89 22.64
C TYR A 339 -22.46 2.95 23.84
N ALA A 340 -23.22 3.31 24.87
CA ALA A 340 -23.40 2.51 26.07
C ALA A 340 -24.74 2.83 26.77
N PRO A 341 -25.36 1.87 27.47
CA PRO A 341 -26.64 2.07 28.15
C PRO A 341 -26.58 3.01 29.37
N ASN A 342 -25.40 3.27 29.95
CA ASN A 342 -25.20 4.10 31.14
C ASN A 342 -24.14 5.18 30.90
N GLU A 343 -24.43 6.11 29.98
CA GLU A 343 -23.52 7.21 29.63
C GLU A 343 -23.76 8.41 30.56
N TYR A 344 -22.68 8.99 31.11
CA TYR A 344 -22.80 10.20 31.93
C TYR A 344 -23.22 11.40 31.10
N SER A 345 -24.17 12.16 31.64
CA SER A 345 -24.62 13.42 31.09
C SER A 345 -24.83 14.45 32.21
N LEU A 346 -24.94 15.72 31.80
CA LEU A 346 -25.28 16.83 32.67
C LEU A 346 -26.61 17.41 32.21
N LYS A 347 -27.62 17.39 33.10
CA LYS A 347 -28.97 17.90 32.82
C LYS A 347 -29.12 19.29 33.43
N ALA A 348 -29.36 20.29 32.59
CA ALA A 348 -29.70 21.64 33.02
C ALA A 348 -31.00 21.66 33.86
N GLU A 349 -31.15 22.66 34.74
CA GLU A 349 -32.45 22.97 35.33
C GLU A 349 -33.43 23.47 34.25
N ALA A 350 -34.74 23.31 34.49
CA ALA A 350 -35.74 23.79 33.55
C ALA A 350 -35.65 25.31 33.42
N ASP A 351 -35.65 25.82 32.18
CA ASP A 351 -35.55 27.24 31.82
C ASP A 351 -34.24 27.96 32.23
N ALA A 352 -33.17 27.21 32.55
CA ALA A 352 -31.86 27.77 32.86
C ALA A 352 -31.20 28.48 31.66
N ASP A 353 -30.73 29.71 31.88
CA ASP A 353 -29.90 30.45 30.92
C ASP A 353 -28.43 30.06 31.11
N ILE A 354 -28.04 29.00 30.40
CA ILE A 354 -26.69 28.43 30.46
C ILE A 354 -25.60 29.45 30.11
N ALA A 355 -25.88 30.41 29.21
CA ALA A 355 -24.88 31.42 28.83
C ALA A 355 -24.66 32.44 29.95
N ALA A 356 -25.73 32.91 30.58
CA ALA A 356 -25.64 33.79 31.74
C ALA A 356 -24.97 33.12 32.95
N GLU A 357 -25.29 31.85 33.20
CA GLU A 357 -24.64 31.04 34.24
C GLU A 357 -23.16 30.82 33.97
N LEU A 358 -22.78 30.53 32.72
CA LEU A 358 -21.38 30.42 32.30
C LEU A 358 -20.64 31.73 32.51
N ALA A 359 -21.17 32.86 32.05
CA ALA A 359 -20.54 34.16 32.22
C ALA A 359 -20.33 34.49 33.70
N LYS A 360 -21.36 34.30 34.52
CA LYS A 360 -21.27 34.49 35.98
C LYS A 360 -20.20 33.60 36.60
N LYS A 361 -20.19 32.30 36.25
CA LYS A 361 -19.21 31.34 36.80
C LYS A 361 -17.78 31.68 36.36
N LEU A 362 -17.57 32.10 35.12
CA LEU A 362 -16.25 32.54 34.64
C LEU A 362 -15.76 33.78 35.40
N LEU A 363 -16.65 34.75 35.69
CA LEU A 363 -16.30 35.93 36.50
C LEU A 363 -15.95 35.55 37.96
N GLU A 364 -16.57 34.51 38.51
CA GLU A 364 -16.30 34.03 39.87
C GLU A 364 -14.94 33.30 39.98
N ILE A 365 -14.56 32.50 38.97
CA ILE A 365 -13.39 31.61 39.06
C ILE A 365 -12.11 32.20 38.46
N LEU A 366 -12.21 33.08 37.45
CA LEU A 366 -11.04 33.57 36.74
C LEU A 366 -10.36 34.74 37.47
N PRO A 367 -9.03 34.82 37.46
CA PRO A 367 -8.31 35.93 38.07
C PRO A 367 -8.42 37.22 37.22
N VAL A 368 -8.40 38.37 37.90
CA VAL A 368 -8.45 39.69 37.26
C VAL A 368 -7.04 40.16 36.90
N ASN A 369 -6.81 40.65 35.67
CA ASN A 369 -5.55 41.30 35.23
C ASN A 369 -4.29 40.43 35.36
N LEU A 370 -4.34 39.18 34.91
CA LEU A 370 -3.23 38.23 35.09
C LEU A 370 -2.13 38.34 34.03
N ILE A 371 -2.41 38.83 32.82
CA ILE A 371 -1.49 38.74 31.65
C ILE A 371 -0.98 40.13 31.19
N GLY A 372 0.32 40.23 30.82
CA GLY A 372 1.02 41.44 30.33
C GLY A 372 1.81 41.24 28.99
N GLU A 373 2.77 42.11 28.61
CA GLU A 373 3.48 42.10 27.29
C GLU A 373 4.55 40.98 27.08
N SER A 374 4.65 40.40 25.87
CA SER A 374 5.46 39.21 25.51
C SER A 374 6.65 39.44 24.53
N LYS A 375 7.66 38.53 24.50
CA LYS A 375 8.92 38.59 23.69
C LYS A 375 9.00 37.47 22.60
N ARG A 376 9.42 37.76 21.34
CA ARG A 376 9.47 36.80 20.18
C ARG A 376 10.83 36.73 19.41
N VAL A 377 11.12 35.66 18.64
CA VAL A 377 12.41 35.37 17.90
C VAL A 377 12.21 34.80 16.45
N SER A 378 13.16 35.00 15.48
CA SER A 378 13.13 34.47 14.06
C SER A 378 14.50 33.96 13.49
N SER A 379 14.56 33.10 12.43
CA SER A 379 15.81 32.56 11.79
C SER A 379 15.72 32.09 10.30
N HIS A 380 16.87 31.85 9.60
CA HIS A 380 17.09 31.50 8.15
C HIS A 380 18.18 30.37 7.91
N VAL A 381 18.30 29.78 6.69
CA VAL A 381 19.15 28.60 6.26
C VAL A 381 19.92 28.80 4.90
N GLY A 382 21.01 28.03 4.58
CA GLY A 382 21.90 28.11 3.38
C GLY A 382 22.38 26.79 2.66
N GLU A 383 23.29 26.92 1.66
CA GLU A 383 23.59 26.22 0.34
C GLU A 383 24.34 24.82 0.21
N GLU A 384 24.43 24.31 -1.06
CA GLU A 384 24.81 22.96 -1.65
C GLU A 384 26.30 22.66 -2.12
N VAL A 385 26.63 21.36 -2.43
CA VAL A 385 27.99 20.80 -2.82
C VAL A 385 27.95 19.75 -4.01
N LYS A 386 29.06 19.59 -4.78
CA LYS A 386 29.26 18.73 -6.01
C LYS A 386 29.75 17.24 -5.79
N PRO A 387 29.57 16.30 -6.77
CA PRO A 387 29.78 14.82 -6.61
C PRO A 387 31.21 14.26 -6.90
N ALA A 388 31.51 13.02 -6.42
CA ALA A 388 32.86 12.38 -6.35
C ALA A 388 33.14 11.15 -7.28
N HIS A 389 34.42 10.80 -7.48
CA HIS A 389 34.98 9.68 -8.32
C HIS A 389 34.71 8.25 -7.79
N ILE A 390 34.58 7.23 -8.67
CA ILE A 390 34.16 5.83 -8.32
C ILE A 390 35.13 5.07 -7.41
N ILE A 391 36.43 5.13 -7.70
CA ILE A 391 37.47 4.77 -6.74
C ILE A 391 37.74 6.04 -5.92
N SER A 392 37.34 6.10 -4.65
CA SER A 392 37.55 7.27 -3.78
C SER A 392 38.37 6.91 -2.53
N ALA A 393 39.24 7.82 -2.12
CA ALA A 393 39.99 7.67 -0.88
C ALA A 393 39.15 8.19 0.30
N SER A 394 39.08 7.44 1.39
CA SER A 394 38.49 7.93 2.64
C SER A 394 39.38 9.03 3.26
N LYS A 395 38.80 9.91 4.08
CA LYS A 395 39.59 10.91 4.84
C LYS A 395 40.65 10.27 5.77
N LYS A 396 40.51 8.98 6.12
CA LYS A 396 41.40 8.23 7.02
C LYS A 396 42.46 7.35 6.32
N THR A 397 42.60 7.44 5.00
CA THR A 397 43.48 6.55 4.19
C THR A 397 44.96 6.93 4.33
N LEU A 398 45.84 5.95 4.56
CA LEU A 398 47.29 6.16 4.75
C LEU A 398 47.96 6.69 3.46
N PRO A 399 49.10 7.41 3.53
CA PRO A 399 49.78 7.95 2.34
C PRO A 399 50.17 6.89 1.30
N ARG A 400 50.60 5.70 1.74
CA ARG A 400 50.94 4.57 0.85
C ARG A 400 49.71 4.02 0.13
N GLU A 401 48.59 3.89 0.85
CA GLU A 401 47.31 3.43 0.30
C GLU A 401 46.73 4.45 -0.68
N ARG A 402 46.91 5.76 -0.44
CA ARG A 402 46.51 6.81 -1.40
C ARG A 402 47.24 6.68 -2.74
N LYS A 403 48.57 6.46 -2.71
CA LYS A 403 49.35 6.21 -3.93
C LYS A 403 48.91 4.92 -4.65
N GLN A 404 48.60 3.86 -3.89
CA GLN A 404 48.06 2.63 -4.46
C GLN A 404 46.67 2.87 -5.09
N ILE A 405 45.81 3.67 -4.47
CA ILE A 405 44.50 4.08 -5.02
C ILE A 405 44.65 4.91 -6.29
N GLU A 406 45.62 5.83 -6.36
CA GLU A 406 45.91 6.60 -7.58
C GLU A 406 46.43 5.70 -8.72
N ALA A 407 47.30 4.75 -8.41
CA ALA A 407 47.76 3.76 -9.38
C ALA A 407 46.61 2.86 -9.87
N LEU A 408 45.71 2.44 -8.97
CA LEU A 408 44.49 1.70 -9.33
C LEU A 408 43.55 2.51 -10.20
N ARG A 409 43.34 3.80 -9.89
CA ARG A 409 42.59 4.73 -10.75
C ARG A 409 43.19 4.78 -12.14
N LYS A 410 44.51 4.93 -12.25
CA LYS A 410 45.19 5.00 -13.54
C LYS A 410 45.03 3.72 -14.36
N VAL A 411 45.19 2.53 -13.75
CA VAL A 411 44.96 1.25 -14.42
C VAL A 411 43.49 1.12 -14.86
N TYR A 412 42.56 1.47 -13.97
CA TYR A 412 41.13 1.45 -14.24
C TYR A 412 40.75 2.36 -15.42
N ASP A 413 41.20 3.62 -15.38
CA ASP A 413 40.89 4.64 -16.38
C ASP A 413 41.51 4.28 -17.74
N LEU A 414 42.76 3.79 -17.77
CA LEU A 414 43.43 3.35 -19.01
C LEU A 414 42.76 2.12 -19.62
N ALA A 415 42.36 1.14 -18.80
CA ALA A 415 41.68 -0.05 -19.29
C ALA A 415 40.31 0.31 -19.89
N ARG A 416 39.55 1.21 -19.24
CA ARG A 416 38.30 1.71 -19.80
C ARG A 416 38.49 2.57 -21.04
N ALA A 417 39.50 3.44 -21.07
CA ALA A 417 39.82 4.24 -22.24
C ALA A 417 40.24 3.37 -23.43
N LEU A 418 41.02 2.31 -23.21
CA LEU A 418 41.38 1.34 -24.24
C LEU A 418 40.13 0.67 -24.81
N LEU A 419 39.28 0.11 -23.94
CA LEU A 419 38.05 -0.54 -24.37
C LEU A 419 37.14 0.43 -25.14
N GLN A 420 37.00 1.69 -24.68
CA GLN A 420 36.20 2.71 -25.37
C GLN A 420 36.79 3.05 -26.75
N SER A 421 38.12 3.19 -26.86
CA SER A 421 38.81 3.46 -28.14
C SER A 421 38.69 2.31 -29.14
N GLU A 422 38.50 1.08 -28.66
CA GLU A 422 38.26 -0.09 -29.51
C GLU A 422 36.82 -0.15 -30.04
N ILE A 423 35.89 0.58 -29.41
CA ILE A 423 34.50 0.76 -29.89
C ILE A 423 34.40 1.95 -30.85
N ASP A 424 34.95 3.10 -30.48
CA ASP A 424 34.82 4.35 -31.24
C ASP A 424 35.93 4.50 -32.28
N GLU A 425 35.67 4.12 -33.54
CA GLU A 425 36.63 4.26 -34.66
C GLU A 425 37.09 5.72 -34.92
N LYS A 426 36.41 6.71 -34.31
CA LYS A 426 36.68 8.15 -34.46
C LYS A 426 37.51 8.76 -33.32
N GLY A 427 37.99 7.95 -32.36
CA GLY A 427 38.79 8.43 -31.21
C GLY A 427 40.15 9.02 -31.60
N HIS A 428 40.59 10.07 -30.89
CA HIS A 428 41.84 10.79 -31.14
C HIS A 428 43.12 10.01 -30.75
N GLU A 429 43.04 9.01 -29.87
CA GLU A 429 44.17 8.18 -29.44
C GLU A 429 44.08 6.77 -30.03
N GLN A 430 45.18 6.28 -30.62
CA GLN A 430 45.22 4.93 -31.21
C GLN A 430 45.14 3.84 -30.12
N PRO A 431 44.30 2.79 -30.27
CA PRO A 431 44.18 1.69 -29.31
C PRO A 431 45.51 1.01 -28.96
N THR A 432 46.45 0.96 -29.92
CA THR A 432 47.79 0.40 -29.73
C THR A 432 48.60 1.16 -28.66
N ASN A 433 48.46 2.49 -28.60
CA ASN A 433 49.14 3.33 -27.60
C ASN A 433 48.49 3.17 -26.22
N LEU A 434 47.16 3.21 -26.15
CA LEU A 434 46.42 2.98 -24.91
C LEU A 434 46.72 1.59 -24.32
N ARG A 435 46.86 0.56 -25.17
CA ARG A 435 47.24 -0.80 -24.73
C ARG A 435 48.67 -0.88 -24.22
N ALA A 436 49.62 -0.17 -24.84
CA ALA A 436 50.99 -0.09 -24.34
C ALA A 436 51.04 0.60 -22.96
N ARG A 437 50.32 1.72 -22.79
CA ARG A 437 50.22 2.45 -21.50
C ARG A 437 49.50 1.65 -20.42
N LEU A 438 48.46 0.90 -20.79
CA LEU A 438 47.79 -0.02 -19.88
C LEU A 438 48.74 -1.11 -19.41
N ASN A 439 49.50 -1.73 -20.34
CA ASN A 439 50.53 -2.71 -20.01
C ASN A 439 51.56 -2.12 -19.03
N GLU A 440 52.12 -0.95 -19.33
CA GLU A 440 53.09 -0.28 -18.47
C GLU A 440 52.52 0.05 -17.08
N SER A 441 51.29 0.59 -17.03
CA SER A 441 50.63 0.94 -15.76
C SER A 441 50.29 -0.30 -14.93
N TYR A 442 49.93 -1.42 -15.57
CA TYR A 442 49.69 -2.69 -14.90
C TYR A 442 51.00 -3.30 -14.39
N ASP A 443 52.05 -3.35 -15.21
CA ASP A 443 53.36 -3.89 -14.82
C ASP A 443 53.96 -3.10 -13.65
N HIS A 444 53.81 -1.76 -13.69
CA HIS A 444 54.16 -0.90 -12.57
C HIS A 444 53.31 -1.21 -11.33
N TYR A 445 52.00 -1.40 -11.48
CA TYR A 445 51.14 -1.76 -10.34
C TYR A 445 51.57 -3.09 -9.71
N LEU A 446 51.74 -4.12 -10.54
CA LEU A 446 52.13 -5.47 -10.14
C LEU A 446 53.47 -5.47 -9.39
N LEU A 447 54.46 -4.70 -9.89
CA LEU A 447 55.79 -4.58 -9.28
C LEU A 447 55.74 -3.95 -7.88
N PHE A 448 54.97 -2.87 -7.69
CA PHE A 448 54.99 -2.08 -6.45
C PHE A 448 53.97 -2.54 -5.40
N TYR A 449 52.86 -3.13 -5.84
CA TYR A 449 51.70 -3.41 -4.98
C TYR A 449 51.22 -4.87 -5.01
N GLY A 450 51.74 -5.68 -5.93
CA GLY A 450 51.33 -7.07 -6.15
C GLY A 450 50.12 -7.20 -7.06
N ALA A 451 49.61 -8.42 -7.22
CA ALA A 451 48.52 -8.75 -8.13
C ALA A 451 47.22 -7.98 -7.82
N LEU A 452 46.45 -7.63 -8.84
CA LEU A 452 45.11 -7.04 -8.70
C LEU A 452 44.15 -7.99 -7.96
N SER A 453 44.33 -9.29 -8.17
CA SER A 453 43.67 -10.40 -7.46
C SER A 453 44.29 -10.72 -6.09
N GLY A 454 45.36 -10.03 -5.69
CA GLY A 454 46.08 -10.23 -4.44
C GLY A 454 45.33 -9.73 -3.20
N LYS A 455 45.66 -10.30 -2.03
CA LYS A 455 45.03 -9.97 -0.74
C LYS A 455 45.05 -8.47 -0.39
N ASN A 456 46.12 -7.77 -0.73
CA ASN A 456 46.29 -6.34 -0.42
C ASN A 456 45.27 -5.48 -1.18
N THR A 457 45.12 -5.70 -2.48
CA THR A 457 44.16 -5.00 -3.35
C THR A 457 42.72 -5.32 -2.94
N LEU A 458 42.44 -6.60 -2.63
CA LEU A 458 41.14 -7.05 -2.12
C LEU A 458 40.75 -6.36 -0.80
N GLN A 459 41.70 -6.18 0.11
CA GLN A 459 41.45 -5.51 1.38
C GLN A 459 41.25 -3.99 1.18
N LEU A 460 42.03 -3.38 0.30
CA LEU A 460 41.98 -1.95 0.01
C LEU A 460 40.69 -1.53 -0.72
N LEU A 461 40.26 -2.34 -1.70
CA LEU A 461 39.06 -2.11 -2.49
C LEU A 461 37.87 -2.94 -2.00
N LYS A 462 37.88 -3.38 -0.74
CA LYS A 462 36.79 -4.18 -0.16
C LYS A 462 35.47 -3.41 -0.27
N ASN A 463 34.50 -3.97 -0.99
CA ASN A 463 33.21 -3.35 -1.33
C ASN A 463 33.29 -2.15 -2.29
N ASN A 464 34.42 -1.92 -2.99
CA ASN A 464 34.53 -0.89 -4.01
C ASN A 464 34.00 -1.38 -5.37
N PRO A 465 33.17 -0.60 -6.09
CA PRO A 465 32.59 -1.03 -7.35
C PRO A 465 33.57 -1.33 -8.48
N ALA A 466 34.79 -0.78 -8.44
CA ALA A 466 35.80 -1.00 -9.48
C ALA A 466 36.57 -2.31 -9.35
N LEU A 467 36.49 -2.97 -8.18
CA LEU A 467 37.26 -4.19 -7.89
C LEU A 467 37.02 -5.33 -8.87
N PRO A 468 35.76 -5.65 -9.28
CA PRO A 468 35.52 -6.76 -10.21
C PRO A 468 36.17 -6.57 -11.57
N PHE A 469 36.04 -5.36 -12.14
CA PHE A 469 36.65 -5.00 -13.41
C PHE A 469 38.18 -5.12 -13.35
N LEU A 470 38.79 -4.60 -12.28
CA LEU A 470 40.23 -4.72 -12.06
C LEU A 470 40.67 -6.18 -11.91
N ARG A 471 39.86 -7.04 -11.30
CA ARG A 471 40.16 -8.48 -11.22
C ARG A 471 40.08 -9.18 -12.56
N ALA A 472 39.14 -8.79 -13.43
CA ALA A 472 39.00 -9.36 -14.76
C ALA A 472 40.20 -9.05 -15.69
N LEU A 473 41.07 -8.12 -15.29
CA LEU A 473 42.35 -7.87 -15.97
C LEU A 473 43.40 -8.96 -15.68
N GLU A 474 43.14 -9.88 -14.75
CA GLU A 474 44.01 -11.00 -14.42
C GLU A 474 43.29 -12.34 -14.59
N VAL A 475 43.96 -13.28 -15.26
CA VAL A 475 43.55 -14.69 -15.35
C VAL A 475 44.47 -15.49 -14.43
N LEU A 476 43.96 -16.57 -13.82
CA LEU A 476 44.77 -17.46 -12.99
C LEU A 476 45.19 -18.69 -13.80
N GLU A 477 46.46 -18.77 -14.15
CA GLU A 477 47.08 -19.96 -14.76
C GLU A 477 48.04 -20.59 -13.74
N GLU A 478 47.84 -21.88 -13.43
CA GLU A 478 48.63 -22.63 -12.43
C GLU A 478 48.74 -21.94 -11.05
N GLY A 479 47.76 -21.10 -10.70
CA GLY A 479 47.73 -20.35 -9.43
C GLY A 479 48.56 -19.07 -9.44
N LEU A 480 49.15 -18.68 -10.57
CA LEU A 480 49.82 -17.40 -10.78
C LEU A 480 48.93 -16.44 -11.59
N PRO A 481 48.89 -15.14 -11.24
CA PRO A 481 48.14 -14.14 -11.99
C PRO A 481 48.86 -13.81 -13.30
N CYS A 482 48.20 -14.04 -14.43
CA CYS A 482 48.65 -13.67 -15.77
C CYS A 482 47.74 -12.58 -16.37
N LYS A 483 48.27 -11.83 -17.34
CA LYS A 483 47.53 -10.74 -18.03
C LYS A 483 46.35 -11.33 -18.81
N ALA A 484 45.17 -10.71 -18.69
CA ALA A 484 44.01 -11.07 -19.48
C ALA A 484 44.16 -10.72 -20.98
N ALA A 485 43.27 -11.26 -21.82
CA ALA A 485 43.31 -11.10 -23.28
C ALA A 485 43.38 -9.63 -23.77
N ILE A 486 42.76 -8.69 -23.04
CA ILE A 486 42.76 -7.24 -23.31
C ILE A 486 44.18 -6.64 -23.44
N PHE A 487 45.18 -7.22 -22.76
CA PHE A 487 46.57 -6.75 -22.83
C PHE A 487 47.27 -7.12 -24.14
N HIS A 488 46.71 -8.07 -24.89
CA HIS A 488 47.33 -8.67 -26.07
C HIS A 488 46.57 -8.35 -27.36
N HIS A 489 45.24 -8.41 -27.35
CA HIS A 489 44.40 -8.19 -28.53
C HIS A 489 43.05 -7.59 -28.14
N SER A 490 42.29 -7.12 -29.14
CA SER A 490 40.95 -6.58 -28.92
C SER A 490 39.98 -7.69 -28.52
N THR A 491 39.26 -7.49 -27.40
CA THR A 491 38.29 -8.45 -26.85
C THR A 491 36.84 -8.12 -27.22
N LEU A 492 36.61 -6.98 -27.88
CA LEU A 492 35.28 -6.45 -28.24
C LEU A 492 34.90 -6.66 -29.71
N ARG A 493 35.78 -7.22 -30.54
CA ARG A 493 35.53 -7.33 -31.99
C ARG A 493 34.75 -8.59 -32.37
N ILE A 494 33.50 -8.38 -32.77
CA ILE A 494 32.93 -9.04 -33.95
C ILE A 494 32.55 -7.94 -34.94
N GLN A 495 32.97 -8.12 -36.20
CA GLN A 495 32.73 -7.18 -37.30
C GLN A 495 31.24 -6.87 -37.47
N ARG A 496 30.88 -5.57 -37.48
CA ARG A 496 29.74 -5.13 -38.30
C ARG A 496 30.15 -5.27 -39.76
N VAL A 497 29.86 -6.42 -40.34
CA VAL A 497 29.64 -6.47 -41.78
C VAL A 497 28.19 -6.04 -41.95
N LEU A 498 27.94 -4.94 -42.67
CA LEU A 498 26.69 -4.83 -43.42
C LEU A 498 26.74 -5.97 -44.44
N ALA A 499 26.42 -7.17 -43.98
CA ALA A 499 26.36 -8.33 -44.84
C ALA A 499 25.15 -8.09 -45.71
N HIS A 500 25.40 -7.79 -47.00
CA HIS A 500 24.39 -8.11 -47.99
C HIS A 500 24.09 -9.60 -47.82
N THR A 501 22.88 -9.90 -47.38
CA THR A 501 22.45 -11.29 -47.23
C THR A 501 21.86 -11.76 -48.55
N PRO A 502 22.08 -13.02 -48.94
CA PRO A 502 21.48 -13.57 -50.15
C PRO A 502 19.96 -13.75 -50.03
N SER A 503 19.39 -13.67 -48.82
CA SER A 503 17.95 -13.90 -48.58
C SER A 503 17.28 -12.80 -47.76
N ALA A 504 16.00 -12.55 -48.05
CA ALA A 504 15.15 -11.66 -47.27
C ALA A 504 14.95 -12.16 -45.83
N LYS A 505 14.97 -13.48 -45.61
CA LYS A 505 14.84 -14.08 -44.28
C LYS A 505 16.03 -13.76 -43.37
N GLU A 506 17.26 -13.88 -43.88
CA GLU A 506 18.45 -13.47 -43.13
C GLU A 506 18.50 -11.96 -42.92
N ALA A 507 18.09 -11.17 -43.92
CA ALA A 507 17.94 -9.73 -43.80
C ALA A 507 16.91 -9.34 -42.72
N MET A 508 15.80 -10.07 -42.59
CA MET A 508 14.82 -9.88 -41.53
C MET A 508 15.42 -10.16 -40.16
N LEU A 509 16.18 -11.25 -40.01
CA LEU A 509 16.88 -11.54 -38.74
C LEU A 509 17.90 -10.44 -38.39
N LEU A 510 18.61 -9.91 -39.39
CA LEU A 510 19.49 -8.74 -39.22
C LEU A 510 18.72 -7.48 -38.85
N SER A 511 17.53 -7.25 -39.42
CA SER A 511 16.64 -6.13 -39.03
C SER A 511 16.21 -6.25 -37.57
N LEU A 512 15.78 -7.45 -37.17
CA LEU A 512 15.37 -7.75 -35.80
C LEU A 512 16.54 -7.57 -34.82
N ASP A 513 17.74 -8.00 -35.18
CA ASP A 513 18.95 -7.79 -34.37
C ASP A 513 19.34 -6.30 -34.33
N GLN A 514 19.42 -5.60 -35.46
CA GLN A 514 19.97 -4.23 -35.49
C GLN A 514 18.99 -3.14 -35.07
N LEU A 515 17.70 -3.29 -35.40
CA LEU A 515 16.64 -2.28 -35.21
C LEU A 515 15.58 -2.72 -34.17
N GLY A 516 15.54 -4.02 -33.83
CA GLY A 516 14.57 -4.58 -32.89
C GLY A 516 13.15 -4.74 -33.46
N GLU A 517 12.94 -4.42 -34.74
CA GLU A 517 11.68 -4.50 -35.45
C GLU A 517 11.88 -4.94 -36.91
N VAL A 518 10.79 -5.27 -37.58
CA VAL A 518 10.80 -5.63 -39.01
C VAL A 518 10.74 -4.34 -39.81
N ASP A 519 11.88 -3.90 -40.33
CA ASP A 519 12.03 -2.72 -41.17
C ASP A 519 12.22 -3.15 -42.63
N LEU A 520 11.20 -2.92 -43.46
CA LEU A 520 11.23 -3.39 -44.85
C LEU A 520 12.27 -2.67 -45.70
N ASP A 521 12.55 -1.40 -45.44
CA ASP A 521 13.52 -0.61 -46.20
C ASP A 521 14.92 -1.17 -45.97
N PHE A 522 15.24 -1.45 -44.70
CA PHE A 522 16.49 -2.10 -44.30
C PHE A 522 16.60 -3.51 -44.88
N ILE A 523 15.51 -4.30 -44.84
CA ILE A 523 15.48 -5.66 -45.37
C ILE A 523 15.70 -5.65 -46.88
N ALA A 524 14.99 -4.80 -47.62
CA ALA A 524 15.10 -4.65 -49.06
C ALA A 524 16.52 -4.23 -49.47
N TYR A 525 17.08 -3.23 -48.77
CA TYR A 525 18.46 -2.80 -48.98
C TYR A 525 19.48 -3.91 -48.71
N SER A 526 19.33 -4.62 -47.60
CA SER A 526 20.25 -5.69 -47.17
C SER A 526 20.19 -6.91 -48.10
N ALA A 527 18.99 -7.29 -48.54
CA ALA A 527 18.75 -8.41 -49.44
C ALA A 527 18.94 -8.08 -50.93
N ARG A 528 19.18 -6.80 -51.28
CA ARG A 528 19.21 -6.29 -52.67
C ARG A 528 17.92 -6.61 -53.45
N ALA A 529 16.78 -6.49 -52.78
CA ALA A 529 15.45 -6.70 -53.32
C ALA A 529 14.66 -5.38 -53.35
N SER A 530 13.55 -5.34 -54.09
CA SER A 530 12.56 -4.28 -53.89
C SER A 530 11.74 -4.57 -52.64
N GLU A 531 11.12 -3.57 -52.02
CA GLU A 531 10.21 -3.78 -50.88
C GLU A 531 9.10 -4.79 -51.20
N SER A 532 8.52 -4.73 -52.41
CA SER A 532 7.49 -5.67 -52.85
C SER A 532 8.01 -7.11 -52.91
N GLN A 533 9.25 -7.30 -53.38
CA GLN A 533 9.89 -8.61 -53.42
C GLN A 533 10.23 -9.10 -52.00
N ALA A 534 10.69 -8.22 -51.10
CA ALA A 534 10.97 -8.57 -49.72
C ALA A 534 9.71 -9.00 -48.96
N VAL A 535 8.57 -8.34 -49.19
CA VAL A 535 7.27 -8.75 -48.62
C VAL A 535 6.84 -10.11 -49.15
N GLN A 536 7.01 -10.37 -50.45
CA GLN A 536 6.67 -11.66 -51.06
C GLN A 536 7.56 -12.80 -50.53
N ASP A 537 8.87 -12.57 -50.40
CA ASP A 537 9.83 -13.56 -49.88
C ASP A 537 9.62 -13.85 -48.38
N LEU A 538 8.99 -12.92 -47.64
CA LEU A 538 8.66 -13.03 -46.22
C LEU A 538 7.17 -13.35 -45.97
N GLU A 539 6.41 -13.71 -47.00
CA GLU A 539 5.00 -14.05 -46.87
C GLU A 539 4.79 -15.18 -45.84
N GLY A 540 3.84 -14.99 -44.92
CA GLY A 540 3.58 -15.91 -43.81
C GLY A 540 4.59 -15.85 -42.66
N LEU A 541 5.72 -15.17 -42.82
CA LEU A 541 6.69 -14.90 -41.74
C LEU A 541 6.50 -13.52 -41.11
N ILE A 542 5.92 -12.57 -41.84
CA ILE A 542 5.60 -11.23 -41.36
C ILE A 542 4.16 -10.83 -41.69
N TYR A 543 3.58 -9.97 -40.86
CA TYR A 543 2.26 -9.37 -41.06
C TYR A 543 2.30 -7.88 -40.73
N LYS A 544 1.61 -7.07 -41.54
CA LYS A 544 1.41 -5.65 -41.26
C LYS A 544 0.27 -5.47 -40.25
N ASP A 545 0.52 -4.79 -39.14
CA ASP A 545 -0.48 -4.52 -38.11
C ASP A 545 -1.37 -3.34 -38.54
N PRO A 546 -2.69 -3.53 -38.73
CA PRO A 546 -3.58 -2.48 -39.22
C PRO A 546 -3.75 -1.30 -38.26
N THR A 547 -3.37 -1.43 -36.99
CA THR A 547 -3.57 -0.37 -35.97
C THR A 547 -2.52 0.72 -36.01
N ASN A 548 -1.29 0.38 -36.41
CA ASN A 548 -0.12 1.24 -36.32
C ASN A 548 0.74 1.22 -37.59
N ASP A 549 0.32 0.46 -38.60
CA ASP A 549 0.96 0.30 -39.90
C ASP A 549 2.38 -0.28 -39.86
N ARG A 550 2.76 -0.95 -38.76
CA ARG A 550 4.09 -1.57 -38.58
C ARG A 550 4.09 -3.06 -38.94
N TRP A 551 5.23 -3.54 -39.45
CA TRP A 551 5.44 -4.95 -39.70
C TRP A 551 5.87 -5.70 -38.43
N GLN A 552 5.27 -6.86 -38.22
CA GLN A 552 5.55 -7.75 -37.09
C GLN A 552 5.85 -9.15 -37.59
N THR A 553 6.65 -9.91 -36.84
CA THR A 553 6.84 -11.33 -37.11
C THR A 553 5.53 -12.11 -36.90
N ALA A 554 5.35 -13.22 -37.61
CA ALA A 554 4.19 -14.09 -37.47
C ALA A 554 4.02 -14.58 -36.02
N ASN A 555 5.12 -14.89 -35.31
CA ASN A 555 5.07 -15.29 -33.90
C ASN A 555 4.47 -14.19 -33.00
N THR A 556 4.78 -12.93 -33.26
CA THR A 556 4.22 -11.79 -32.51
C THR A 556 2.79 -11.47 -32.94
N TYR A 557 2.52 -11.45 -34.24
CA TYR A 557 1.20 -11.11 -34.76
C TYR A 557 0.14 -12.17 -34.43
N LEU A 558 0.49 -13.46 -34.54
CA LEU A 558 -0.42 -14.59 -34.32
C LEU A 558 -0.43 -15.12 -32.87
N SER A 559 0.02 -14.33 -31.89
CA SER A 559 -0.02 -14.64 -30.45
C SER A 559 -0.81 -13.58 -29.64
N GLY A 560 -1.05 -13.83 -28.35
CA GLY A 560 -1.84 -12.90 -27.53
C GLY A 560 -3.34 -12.99 -27.82
N ASN A 561 -4.06 -11.87 -27.69
CA ASN A 561 -5.51 -11.80 -27.91
C ASN A 561 -5.85 -11.88 -29.41
N ILE A 562 -6.17 -13.08 -29.89
CA ILE A 562 -6.42 -13.34 -31.30
C ILE A 562 -7.76 -12.76 -31.75
N LEU A 563 -8.78 -12.79 -30.88
CA LEU A 563 -10.12 -12.29 -31.23
C LEU A 563 -10.10 -10.79 -31.55
N GLU A 564 -9.43 -9.99 -30.72
CA GLU A 564 -9.31 -8.55 -30.91
C GLU A 564 -8.55 -8.23 -32.21
N LYS A 565 -7.43 -8.93 -32.46
CA LYS A 565 -6.68 -8.80 -33.72
C LYS A 565 -7.52 -9.18 -34.93
N LEU A 566 -8.39 -10.18 -34.81
CA LEU A 566 -9.29 -10.62 -35.88
C LEU A 566 -10.38 -9.59 -36.16
N GLU A 567 -10.97 -8.97 -35.13
CA GLU A 567 -11.94 -7.88 -35.28
C GLU A 567 -11.30 -6.66 -35.96
N VAL A 568 -10.09 -6.28 -35.55
CA VAL A 568 -9.32 -5.18 -36.19
C VAL A 568 -8.99 -5.51 -37.65
N ALA A 569 -8.47 -6.71 -37.92
CA ALA A 569 -8.11 -7.13 -39.28
C ALA A 569 -9.35 -7.22 -40.18
N ARG A 570 -10.53 -7.59 -39.64
CA ARG A 570 -11.79 -7.58 -40.40
C ARG A 570 -12.19 -6.18 -40.83
N ASN A 571 -12.15 -5.21 -39.92
CA ASN A 571 -12.46 -3.82 -40.23
C ASN A 571 -11.47 -3.20 -41.24
N ALA A 572 -10.21 -3.64 -41.21
CA ALA A 572 -9.21 -3.25 -42.19
C ALA A 572 -9.46 -3.91 -43.56
N ALA A 573 -9.84 -5.20 -43.57
CA ALA A 573 -10.15 -5.94 -44.80
C ALA A 573 -11.34 -5.38 -45.59
N GLU A 574 -12.30 -4.73 -44.91
CA GLU A 574 -13.39 -4.00 -45.57
C GLU A 574 -12.89 -2.81 -46.42
N LYS A 575 -11.73 -2.25 -46.08
CA LYS A 575 -11.14 -1.09 -46.77
C LYS A 575 -10.01 -1.48 -47.72
N ASP A 576 -9.27 -2.53 -47.38
CA ASP A 576 -8.13 -3.03 -48.15
C ASP A 576 -8.12 -4.57 -48.14
N SER A 577 -8.32 -5.18 -49.32
CA SER A 577 -8.36 -6.63 -49.50
C SER A 577 -7.04 -7.32 -49.18
N SER A 578 -5.92 -6.60 -49.04
CA SER A 578 -4.63 -7.18 -48.64
C SER A 578 -4.67 -7.86 -47.26
N TYR A 579 -5.61 -7.46 -46.39
CA TYR A 579 -5.79 -8.03 -45.06
C TYR A 579 -6.61 -9.34 -45.02
N GLU A 580 -7.09 -9.86 -46.15
CA GLU A 580 -7.78 -11.16 -46.18
C GLU A 580 -6.86 -12.32 -45.73
N ASN A 581 -5.59 -12.26 -46.07
CA ASN A 581 -4.58 -13.24 -45.64
C ASN A 581 -4.38 -13.22 -44.11
N HIS A 582 -4.49 -12.05 -43.47
CA HIS A 582 -4.45 -11.91 -42.01
C HIS A 582 -5.66 -12.58 -41.36
N LEU A 583 -6.85 -12.46 -41.94
CA LEU A 583 -8.05 -13.12 -41.43
C LEU A 583 -7.91 -14.64 -41.44
N ALA A 584 -7.35 -15.22 -42.50
CA ALA A 584 -7.09 -16.65 -42.59
C ALA A 584 -6.11 -17.11 -41.50
N ALA A 585 -4.98 -16.43 -41.36
CA ALA A 585 -3.95 -16.78 -40.38
C ALA A 585 -4.42 -16.60 -38.92
N LEU A 586 -5.18 -15.54 -38.62
CA LEU A 586 -5.74 -15.31 -37.29
C LEU A 586 -6.84 -16.32 -36.94
N ARG A 587 -7.65 -16.74 -37.91
CA ARG A 587 -8.64 -17.82 -37.69
C ARG A 587 -7.96 -19.14 -37.35
N GLU A 588 -6.86 -19.47 -38.01
CA GLU A 588 -6.07 -20.67 -37.70
C GLU A 588 -5.36 -20.56 -36.35
N ALA A 589 -4.88 -19.36 -35.99
CA ALA A 589 -4.25 -19.09 -34.71
C ALA A 589 -5.24 -19.10 -33.52
N MET A 590 -6.54 -18.98 -33.78
CA MET A 590 -7.57 -18.96 -32.76
C MET A 590 -7.62 -20.29 -31.99
N PRO A 591 -7.63 -20.27 -30.65
CA PRO A 591 -7.81 -21.49 -29.87
C PRO A 591 -9.08 -22.23 -30.27
N LYS A 592 -9.03 -23.57 -30.26
CA LYS A 592 -10.22 -24.40 -30.49
C LYS A 592 -11.26 -24.06 -29.41
N PRO A 593 -12.52 -23.76 -29.79
CA PRO A 593 -13.57 -23.46 -28.82
C PRO A 593 -13.75 -24.62 -27.83
N LEU A 594 -13.80 -24.29 -26.55
CA LEU A 594 -14.11 -25.22 -25.47
C LEU A 594 -15.58 -25.60 -25.54
N ARG A 595 -15.86 -26.89 -25.35
CA ARG A 595 -17.22 -27.41 -25.25
C ARG A 595 -17.79 -27.17 -23.84
N PRO A 596 -19.13 -27.20 -23.69
CA PRO A 596 -19.77 -27.12 -22.36
C PRO A 596 -19.15 -28.03 -21.29
N ASP A 597 -18.78 -29.26 -21.62
CA ASP A 597 -18.21 -30.25 -20.69
C ASP A 597 -16.79 -29.92 -20.20
N GLU A 598 -16.07 -29.08 -20.95
CA GLU A 598 -14.72 -28.63 -20.65
C GLU A 598 -14.70 -27.37 -19.76
N ILE A 599 -15.85 -26.69 -19.63
CA ILE A 599 -15.99 -25.45 -18.86
C ILE A 599 -16.48 -25.79 -17.45
N ARG A 600 -15.80 -25.26 -16.43
CA ARG A 600 -16.27 -25.34 -15.04
C ARG A 600 -16.82 -23.98 -14.62
N ALA A 601 -18.13 -23.88 -14.63
CA ALA A 601 -18.90 -22.71 -14.21
C ALA A 601 -19.41 -22.92 -12.78
N ARG A 602 -19.35 -21.88 -11.94
CA ARG A 602 -19.81 -21.95 -10.55
C ARG A 602 -20.84 -20.88 -10.27
N LEU A 603 -21.71 -21.14 -9.30
CA LEU A 603 -22.66 -20.15 -8.84
C LEU A 603 -21.91 -18.92 -8.30
N GLY A 604 -22.17 -17.77 -8.92
CA GLY A 604 -21.51 -16.49 -8.63
C GLY A 604 -20.32 -16.16 -9.53
N SER A 605 -20.01 -16.97 -10.55
CA SER A 605 -19.04 -16.60 -11.58
C SER A 605 -19.52 -15.36 -12.36
N GLY A 606 -18.73 -14.29 -12.35
CA GLY A 606 -19.13 -12.98 -12.90
C GLY A 606 -19.36 -12.91 -14.41
N TRP A 607 -18.95 -13.93 -15.16
CA TRP A 607 -19.22 -14.02 -16.61
C TRP A 607 -20.58 -14.63 -16.92
N ILE A 608 -21.24 -15.27 -15.94
CA ILE A 608 -22.56 -15.84 -16.12
C ILE A 608 -23.57 -14.69 -16.18
N PRO A 609 -24.41 -14.60 -17.22
CA PRO A 609 -25.40 -13.55 -17.34
C PRO A 609 -26.40 -13.54 -16.17
N VAL A 610 -26.89 -12.35 -15.81
CA VAL A 610 -27.83 -12.14 -14.71
C VAL A 610 -29.14 -12.90 -14.93
N ASP A 611 -29.64 -12.97 -16.17
CA ASP A 611 -30.85 -13.70 -16.55
C ASP A 611 -30.75 -15.20 -16.27
N VAL A 612 -29.54 -15.77 -16.36
CA VAL A 612 -29.31 -17.19 -16.07
C VAL A 612 -29.39 -17.44 -14.56
N ILE A 613 -28.87 -16.52 -13.73
CA ILE A 613 -29.01 -16.61 -12.28
C ILE A 613 -30.48 -16.47 -11.87
N GLN A 614 -31.21 -15.53 -12.46
CA GLN A 614 -32.66 -15.39 -12.22
C GLN A 614 -33.42 -16.68 -12.57
N SER A 615 -33.19 -17.24 -13.76
CA SER A 615 -33.83 -18.48 -14.21
C SER A 615 -33.53 -19.66 -13.28
N PHE A 616 -32.32 -19.71 -12.72
CA PHE A 616 -31.96 -20.74 -11.73
C PHE A 616 -32.74 -20.57 -10.41
N LEU A 617 -32.92 -19.33 -9.93
CA LEU A 617 -33.71 -19.08 -8.71
C LEU A 617 -35.16 -19.54 -8.89
N GLU A 618 -35.77 -19.24 -10.04
CA GLU A 618 -37.13 -19.63 -10.39
C GLU A 618 -37.27 -21.16 -10.53
N TYR A 619 -36.24 -21.84 -11.06
CA TYR A 619 -36.16 -23.30 -11.12
C TYR A 619 -36.05 -23.94 -9.73
N LEU A 620 -35.13 -23.44 -8.89
CA LEU A 620 -34.84 -24.03 -7.58
C LEU A 620 -35.94 -23.75 -6.55
N LEU A 621 -36.54 -22.57 -6.62
CA LEU A 621 -37.60 -22.10 -5.72
C LEU A 621 -38.85 -21.73 -6.56
N PRO A 622 -39.66 -22.71 -6.99
CA PRO A 622 -40.87 -22.43 -7.75
C PRO A 622 -41.78 -21.43 -7.05
N LYS A 623 -42.34 -20.47 -7.80
CA LYS A 623 -43.19 -19.34 -7.34
C LYS A 623 -42.44 -18.21 -6.62
N ILE A 624 -41.12 -18.24 -6.55
CA ILE A 624 -40.37 -17.06 -6.12
C ILE A 624 -40.59 -15.94 -7.13
N GLU A 625 -40.84 -14.73 -6.65
CA GLU A 625 -40.94 -13.54 -7.48
C GLU A 625 -39.63 -12.75 -7.33
N VAL A 626 -38.75 -12.87 -8.31
CA VAL A 626 -37.45 -12.20 -8.32
C VAL A 626 -37.65 -10.78 -8.86
N ALA A 627 -37.52 -9.78 -7.99
CA ALA A 627 -37.66 -8.37 -8.37
C ALA A 627 -36.42 -7.85 -9.09
N GLU A 628 -35.23 -8.23 -8.62
CA GLU A 628 -33.97 -7.75 -9.20
C GLU A 628 -32.80 -8.70 -8.87
N VAL A 629 -31.95 -8.97 -9.87
CA VAL A 629 -30.64 -9.57 -9.66
C VAL A 629 -29.59 -8.63 -10.25
N ILE A 630 -28.58 -8.27 -9.47
CA ILE A 630 -27.50 -7.38 -9.93
C ILE A 630 -26.16 -8.06 -9.69
N TYR A 631 -25.33 -8.16 -10.74
CA TYR A 631 -23.90 -8.42 -10.59
C TYR A 631 -23.13 -7.11 -10.65
N ILE A 632 -22.18 -6.95 -9.73
CA ILE A 632 -21.37 -5.75 -9.60
C ILE A 632 -19.90 -6.13 -9.79
N PRO A 633 -19.34 -5.89 -10.99
CA PRO A 633 -17.98 -6.31 -11.37
C PRO A 633 -16.88 -5.81 -10.43
N ASP A 634 -16.88 -4.52 -10.08
CA ASP A 634 -15.78 -3.90 -9.30
C ASP A 634 -15.65 -4.43 -7.86
N LEU A 635 -16.73 -5.01 -7.31
CA LEU A 635 -16.70 -5.69 -6.00
C LEU A 635 -16.72 -7.21 -6.10
N GLY A 636 -16.88 -7.75 -7.30
CA GLY A 636 -17.20 -9.16 -7.50
C GLY A 636 -18.44 -9.60 -6.69
N SER A 637 -19.47 -8.76 -6.61
CA SER A 637 -20.61 -8.99 -5.70
C SER A 637 -21.94 -9.15 -6.40
N TRP A 638 -22.79 -10.02 -5.87
CA TRP A 638 -24.12 -10.28 -6.37
C TRP A 638 -25.18 -9.85 -5.38
N LYS A 639 -26.31 -9.39 -5.91
CA LYS A 639 -27.49 -9.02 -5.15
C LYS A 639 -28.72 -9.69 -5.71
N ILE A 640 -29.59 -10.10 -4.79
CA ILE A 640 -30.91 -10.63 -5.11
C ILE A 640 -31.91 -9.84 -4.27
N ALA A 641 -32.87 -9.22 -4.94
CA ALA A 641 -34.11 -8.75 -4.35
C ALA A 641 -35.22 -9.69 -4.84
N ALA A 642 -35.85 -10.41 -3.91
CA ALA A 642 -36.91 -11.36 -4.23
C ALA A 642 -37.97 -11.40 -3.13
N ASN A 643 -39.21 -11.59 -3.54
CA ASN A 643 -40.36 -11.77 -2.67
C ASN A 643 -40.55 -13.26 -2.38
N ILE A 644 -40.38 -13.64 -1.11
CA ILE A 644 -40.43 -15.02 -0.63
C ILE A 644 -41.81 -15.45 -0.12
N TRP A 645 -42.75 -14.52 0.06
CA TRP A 645 -44.09 -14.81 0.55
C TRP A 645 -44.84 -15.90 -0.24
N PRO A 646 -44.67 -16.04 -1.58
CA PRO A 646 -45.33 -17.09 -2.35
C PRO A 646 -44.62 -18.46 -2.32
N VAL A 647 -43.42 -18.55 -1.72
CA VAL A 647 -42.60 -19.77 -1.67
C VAL A 647 -42.93 -20.57 -0.41
N THR A 648 -42.98 -21.90 -0.53
CA THR A 648 -43.28 -22.77 0.63
C THR A 648 -42.13 -22.80 1.64
N ASP A 649 -42.46 -22.80 2.94
CA ASP A 649 -41.49 -22.93 4.04
C ASP A 649 -40.61 -24.17 3.90
N PHE A 650 -41.17 -25.29 3.41
CA PHE A 650 -40.40 -26.52 3.17
C PHE A 650 -39.22 -26.30 2.21
N LEU A 651 -39.44 -25.58 1.10
CA LEU A 651 -38.37 -25.29 0.14
C LEU A 651 -37.30 -24.36 0.75
N LEU A 652 -37.73 -23.31 1.46
CA LEU A 652 -36.83 -22.30 2.02
C LEU A 652 -36.04 -22.79 3.23
N TYR A 653 -36.63 -23.57 4.12
CA TYR A 653 -36.06 -23.89 5.44
C TYR A 653 -35.82 -25.39 5.66
N SER A 654 -36.13 -26.27 4.69
CA SER A 654 -35.91 -27.72 4.82
C SER A 654 -35.24 -28.38 3.61
N GLU A 655 -35.74 -28.19 2.40
CA GLU A 655 -35.23 -28.88 1.20
C GLU A 655 -33.89 -28.29 0.74
N TRP A 656 -33.86 -26.96 0.56
CA TRP A 656 -32.69 -26.21 0.10
C TRP A 656 -32.06 -25.34 1.18
N GLY A 657 -32.76 -25.09 2.30
CA GLY A 657 -32.22 -24.40 3.47
C GLY A 657 -32.21 -25.25 4.73
N THR A 658 -32.03 -24.58 5.86
CA THR A 658 -32.16 -25.13 7.22
C THR A 658 -33.08 -24.24 8.04
N GLU A 659 -33.58 -24.73 9.18
CA GLU A 659 -34.42 -23.93 10.10
C GLU A 659 -33.79 -22.58 10.49
N ARG A 660 -32.46 -22.50 10.48
CA ARG A 660 -31.70 -21.31 10.91
C ARG A 660 -31.13 -20.47 9.76
N ARG A 661 -31.19 -20.97 8.52
CA ARG A 661 -30.64 -20.30 7.33
C ARG A 661 -31.49 -20.66 6.12
N SER A 662 -32.16 -19.67 5.53
CA SER A 662 -33.02 -19.90 4.37
C SER A 662 -32.22 -20.29 3.12
N ALA A 663 -32.88 -20.91 2.13
CA ALA A 663 -32.28 -21.21 0.83
C ALA A 663 -31.74 -19.95 0.13
N LEU A 664 -32.46 -18.81 0.20
CA LEU A 664 -31.97 -17.54 -0.34
C LEU A 664 -30.73 -17.02 0.38
N ASP A 665 -30.63 -17.20 1.70
CA ASP A 665 -29.40 -16.84 2.44
C ASP A 665 -28.22 -17.68 1.96
N LEU A 666 -28.42 -18.99 1.75
CA LEU A 666 -27.38 -19.90 1.27
C LEU A 666 -26.97 -19.58 -0.17
N ILE A 667 -27.93 -19.30 -1.06
CA ILE A 667 -27.64 -18.87 -2.44
C ILE A 667 -26.87 -17.54 -2.43
N SER A 668 -27.31 -16.56 -1.66
CA SER A 668 -26.63 -15.26 -1.52
C SER A 668 -25.20 -15.44 -0.98
N ASN A 669 -25.02 -16.36 -0.04
CA ASN A 669 -23.71 -16.77 0.46
C ASN A 669 -22.86 -17.40 -0.66
N SER A 670 -23.39 -18.33 -1.47
CA SER A 670 -22.64 -18.90 -2.61
C SER A 670 -22.24 -17.82 -3.59
N LEU A 671 -23.19 -17.01 -4.06
CA LEU A 671 -22.94 -15.96 -5.05
C LEU A 671 -21.83 -14.99 -4.60
N ASN A 672 -21.78 -14.66 -3.32
CA ASN A 672 -20.79 -13.74 -2.74
C ASN A 672 -19.59 -14.43 -2.06
N ALA A 673 -19.40 -15.73 -2.29
CA ALA A 673 -18.30 -16.53 -1.74
C ALA A 673 -18.18 -16.49 -0.20
N HIS A 674 -19.31 -16.38 0.49
CA HIS A 674 -19.39 -16.46 1.95
C HIS A 674 -19.65 -17.89 2.41
N THR A 675 -18.91 -18.33 3.43
CA THR A 675 -19.21 -19.60 4.10
C THR A 675 -20.33 -19.40 5.12
N PRO A 676 -21.42 -20.18 5.08
CA PRO A 676 -22.50 -20.07 6.04
C PRO A 676 -22.01 -20.52 7.42
N LEU A 677 -22.17 -19.66 8.43
CA LEU A 677 -21.84 -19.92 9.82
C LEU A 677 -23.05 -19.64 10.70
N VAL A 678 -23.27 -20.50 11.71
CA VAL A 678 -24.37 -20.38 12.67
C VAL A 678 -23.79 -20.18 14.07
N TYR A 679 -24.33 -19.20 14.80
CA TYR A 679 -23.92 -18.83 16.15
C TYR A 679 -25.10 -18.92 17.10
N ASP A 680 -24.84 -19.40 18.31
CA ASP A 680 -25.74 -19.37 19.45
C ASP A 680 -25.24 -18.36 20.49
N THR A 681 -26.17 -17.79 21.25
CA THR A 681 -25.84 -16.97 22.41
C THR A 681 -26.05 -17.82 23.66
N LEU A 682 -24.96 -18.06 24.40
CA LEU A 682 -24.94 -18.76 25.68
C LEU A 682 -24.26 -17.82 26.69
N ASP A 683 -24.94 -17.51 27.80
CA ASP A 683 -24.42 -16.63 28.87
C ASP A 683 -23.81 -15.31 28.34
N ASP A 684 -24.56 -14.60 27.49
CA ASP A 684 -24.16 -13.36 26.81
C ASP A 684 -22.90 -13.45 25.92
N LYS A 685 -22.42 -14.67 25.63
CA LYS A 685 -21.29 -14.92 24.72
C LYS A 685 -21.77 -15.63 23.45
N ARG A 686 -21.33 -15.14 22.29
CA ARG A 686 -21.59 -15.79 20.98
C ARG A 686 -20.67 -16.99 20.79
N VAL A 687 -21.24 -18.18 20.79
CA VAL A 687 -20.55 -19.46 20.54
C VAL A 687 -20.97 -20.00 19.18
N MET A 688 -20.04 -20.56 18.40
CA MET A 688 -20.34 -21.13 17.08
C MET A 688 -21.03 -22.50 17.23
N ASN A 689 -22.20 -22.67 16.63
CA ASN A 689 -22.91 -23.95 16.59
C ASN A 689 -22.32 -24.80 15.46
N LYS A 690 -21.59 -25.87 15.81
CA LYS A 690 -20.90 -26.73 14.85
C LYS A 690 -21.87 -27.51 13.97
N ASP A 691 -22.88 -28.14 14.55
CA ASP A 691 -23.79 -29.03 13.83
C ASP A 691 -24.68 -28.25 12.86
N ALA A 692 -25.24 -27.11 13.31
CA ALA A 692 -26.02 -26.23 12.44
C ALA A 692 -25.17 -25.60 11.32
N THR A 693 -23.89 -25.32 11.59
CA THR A 693 -22.96 -24.84 10.56
C THR A 693 -22.68 -25.92 9.52
N ILE A 694 -22.43 -27.17 9.94
CA ILE A 694 -22.22 -28.30 9.02
C ILE A 694 -23.46 -28.54 8.17
N ALA A 695 -24.65 -28.52 8.77
CA ALA A 695 -25.92 -28.69 8.04
C ALA A 695 -26.13 -27.59 6.99
N ALA A 696 -25.85 -26.33 7.32
CA ALA A 696 -25.94 -25.22 6.38
C ALA A 696 -24.93 -25.33 5.21
N GLN A 697 -23.72 -25.82 5.48
CA GLN A 697 -22.71 -26.09 4.45
C GLN A 697 -23.12 -27.24 3.53
N ALA A 698 -23.66 -28.34 4.06
CA ALA A 698 -24.15 -29.45 3.25
C ALA A 698 -25.30 -29.02 2.31
N LYS A 699 -26.20 -28.16 2.78
CA LYS A 699 -27.26 -27.58 1.94
C LYS A 699 -26.71 -26.66 0.85
N LEU A 700 -25.69 -25.86 1.16
CA LEU A 700 -25.00 -25.04 0.18
C LEU A 700 -24.35 -25.89 -0.92
N GLU A 701 -23.63 -26.95 -0.57
CA GLU A 701 -23.04 -27.89 -1.53
C GLU A 701 -24.09 -28.54 -2.43
N LYS A 702 -25.25 -28.90 -1.86
CA LYS A 702 -26.39 -29.44 -2.62
C LYS A 702 -26.91 -28.42 -3.64
N ILE A 703 -27.04 -27.14 -3.27
CA ILE A 703 -27.46 -26.06 -4.19
C ILE A 703 -26.44 -25.87 -5.31
N GLU A 704 -25.14 -25.83 -4.98
CA GLU A 704 -24.07 -25.67 -5.97
C GLU A 704 -24.03 -26.83 -6.97
N ALA A 705 -24.21 -28.07 -6.51
CA ALA A 705 -24.30 -29.24 -7.37
C ALA A 705 -25.54 -29.21 -8.28
N ALA A 706 -26.69 -28.76 -7.77
CA ALA A 706 -27.90 -28.59 -8.57
C ALA A 706 -27.72 -27.52 -9.64
N PHE A 707 -27.05 -26.41 -9.31
CA PHE A 707 -26.70 -25.36 -10.27
C PHE A 707 -25.81 -25.89 -11.39
N GLU A 708 -24.72 -26.60 -11.07
CA GLU A 708 -23.79 -27.12 -12.07
C GLU A 708 -24.47 -28.09 -13.04
N LEU A 709 -25.36 -28.95 -12.56
CA LEU A 709 -26.11 -29.87 -13.41
C LEU A 709 -27.13 -29.12 -14.28
N TRP A 710 -27.95 -28.26 -13.67
CA TRP A 710 -28.96 -27.48 -14.37
C TRP A 710 -28.33 -26.61 -15.46
N LEU A 711 -27.19 -25.97 -15.19
CA LEU A 711 -26.57 -25.02 -16.11
C LEU A 711 -26.32 -25.62 -17.51
N TRP A 712 -25.92 -26.88 -17.55
CA TRP A 712 -25.52 -27.59 -18.78
C TRP A 712 -26.56 -28.57 -19.31
N GLU A 713 -27.66 -28.78 -18.60
CA GLU A 713 -28.72 -29.74 -18.98
C GLU A 713 -29.46 -29.32 -20.26
N GLU A 714 -29.73 -28.02 -20.41
CA GLU A 714 -30.45 -27.46 -21.55
C GLU A 714 -29.49 -27.09 -22.69
N PRO A 715 -29.60 -27.69 -23.89
CA PRO A 715 -28.63 -27.50 -24.97
C PRO A 715 -28.44 -26.05 -25.41
N GLU A 716 -29.52 -25.28 -25.54
CA GLU A 716 -29.46 -23.88 -25.98
C GLU A 716 -28.74 -22.99 -24.96
N ARG A 717 -29.04 -23.16 -23.66
CA ARG A 717 -28.35 -22.47 -22.57
C ARG A 717 -26.88 -22.86 -22.52
N ALA A 718 -26.57 -24.15 -22.61
CA ALA A 718 -25.22 -24.68 -22.57
C ALA A 718 -24.36 -24.10 -23.71
N GLU A 719 -24.89 -24.09 -24.93
CA GLU A 719 -24.19 -23.54 -26.10
C GLU A 719 -23.97 -22.03 -25.97
N ARG A 720 -25.01 -21.27 -25.58
CA ARG A 720 -24.90 -19.82 -25.35
C ARG A 720 -23.82 -19.50 -24.31
N LEU A 721 -23.79 -20.22 -23.19
CA LEU A 721 -22.79 -20.01 -22.13
C LEU A 721 -21.38 -20.39 -22.58
N ALA A 722 -21.23 -21.48 -23.33
CA ALA A 722 -19.94 -21.87 -23.89
C ALA A 722 -19.42 -20.80 -24.88
N GLN A 723 -20.28 -20.23 -25.72
CA GLN A 723 -19.90 -19.14 -26.63
C GLN A 723 -19.43 -17.89 -25.87
N ILE A 724 -20.17 -17.47 -24.82
CA ILE A 724 -19.79 -16.34 -23.96
C ILE A 724 -18.42 -16.60 -23.32
N TYR A 725 -18.23 -17.77 -22.72
CA TYR A 725 -16.99 -18.14 -22.06
C TYR A 725 -15.80 -18.14 -23.03
N ASN A 726 -15.97 -18.74 -24.21
CA ASN A 726 -14.94 -18.78 -25.24
C ASN A 726 -14.55 -17.37 -25.72
N ARG A 727 -15.53 -16.48 -25.92
CA ARG A 727 -15.29 -15.09 -26.33
C ARG A 727 -14.53 -14.27 -25.29
N LEU A 728 -14.70 -14.59 -24.00
CA LEU A 728 -14.05 -13.85 -22.91
C LEU A 728 -12.66 -14.40 -22.58
N TYR A 729 -12.52 -15.73 -22.48
CA TYR A 729 -11.36 -16.36 -21.86
C TYR A 729 -10.53 -17.23 -22.81
N ASN A 730 -11.14 -17.90 -23.78
CA ASN A 730 -10.46 -18.78 -24.73
C ASN A 730 -10.07 -18.07 -26.03
N ILE A 731 -9.40 -16.92 -25.88
CA ILE A 731 -9.01 -16.04 -26.99
C ILE A 731 -7.51 -15.79 -27.06
N TYR A 732 -6.75 -16.34 -26.11
CA TYR A 732 -5.32 -16.13 -25.99
C TYR A 732 -4.54 -17.30 -26.57
N ARG A 733 -3.55 -17.00 -27.42
CA ARG A 733 -2.52 -17.97 -27.82
C ARG A 733 -1.23 -17.68 -27.07
N ARG A 734 -0.53 -18.74 -26.65
CA ARG A 734 0.77 -18.60 -25.96
C ARG A 734 1.80 -17.94 -26.89
N PRO A 735 2.57 -16.95 -26.40
CA PRO A 735 3.63 -16.37 -27.19
C PRO A 735 4.80 -17.33 -27.32
N HIS A 736 5.49 -17.26 -28.47
CA HIS A 736 6.71 -18.01 -28.74
C HIS A 736 7.80 -17.02 -29.17
N PHE A 737 8.99 -17.18 -28.61
CA PHE A 737 10.13 -16.31 -28.84
C PHE A 737 11.31 -17.16 -29.28
N ASP A 738 11.93 -16.77 -30.38
CA ASP A 738 13.14 -17.36 -30.93
C ASP A 738 14.22 -16.27 -30.98
N GLY A 739 15.19 -16.37 -30.09
CA GLY A 739 16.30 -15.41 -29.98
C GLY A 739 17.57 -15.81 -30.71
N SER A 740 17.56 -16.90 -31.49
CA SER A 740 18.76 -17.46 -32.14
C SER A 740 19.52 -16.50 -33.06
N HIS A 741 18.86 -15.42 -33.49
CA HIS A 741 19.43 -14.37 -34.35
C HIS A 741 20.21 -13.29 -33.59
N LEU A 742 20.16 -13.25 -32.26
CA LEU A 742 20.78 -12.19 -31.47
C LEU A 742 22.30 -12.28 -31.46
N SER A 743 22.96 -11.18 -31.82
CA SER A 743 24.43 -11.09 -31.87
C SER A 743 25.07 -10.56 -30.57
N LEU A 744 24.28 -9.89 -29.72
CA LEU A 744 24.67 -9.32 -28.41
C LEU A 744 26.00 -8.50 -28.44
N PRO A 745 26.08 -7.41 -29.22
CA PRO A 745 27.32 -6.64 -29.36
C PRO A 745 27.81 -6.05 -28.03
N GLY A 746 29.13 -6.09 -27.82
CA GLY A 746 29.77 -5.56 -26.60
C GLY A 746 29.75 -6.53 -25.42
N MET A 747 29.12 -7.70 -25.55
CA MET A 747 29.29 -8.81 -24.63
C MET A 747 30.72 -9.34 -24.72
N ASN A 748 31.27 -9.75 -23.57
CA ASN A 748 32.57 -10.42 -23.51
C ASN A 748 32.58 -11.68 -24.39
N ALA A 749 33.53 -11.77 -25.31
CA ALA A 749 33.65 -12.85 -26.29
C ALA A 749 33.86 -14.26 -25.68
N GLU A 750 34.29 -14.35 -24.42
CA GLU A 750 34.40 -15.62 -23.70
C GLU A 750 33.03 -16.20 -23.28
N ILE A 751 31.97 -15.40 -23.33
CA ILE A 751 30.62 -15.81 -22.92
C ILE A 751 29.85 -16.32 -24.12
N THR A 752 29.41 -17.57 -24.07
CA THR A 752 28.47 -18.14 -25.05
C THR A 752 27.11 -18.35 -24.39
N MET A 753 26.10 -17.63 -24.89
CA MET A 753 24.71 -17.75 -24.41
C MET A 753 24.05 -19.03 -24.92
N ARG A 754 23.27 -19.69 -24.07
CA ARG A 754 22.50 -20.89 -24.44
C ARG A 754 21.20 -20.51 -25.17
N PRO A 755 20.62 -21.39 -26.00
CA PRO A 755 19.40 -21.09 -26.77
C PRO A 755 18.25 -20.55 -25.92
N HIS A 756 17.97 -21.17 -24.77
CA HIS A 756 16.88 -20.74 -23.88
C HIS A 756 17.13 -19.35 -23.24
N GLN A 757 18.39 -18.93 -23.14
CA GLN A 757 18.73 -17.59 -22.66
C GLN A 757 18.50 -16.57 -23.76
N LEU A 758 18.85 -16.91 -25.02
CA LEU A 758 18.57 -16.06 -26.18
C LEU A 758 17.06 -15.84 -26.37
N ASP A 759 16.26 -16.90 -26.25
CA ASP A 759 14.79 -16.81 -26.34
C ASP A 759 14.21 -15.90 -25.24
N ALA A 760 14.74 -16.01 -24.02
CA ALA A 760 14.34 -15.16 -22.91
C ALA A 760 14.78 -13.70 -23.09
N ILE A 761 15.97 -13.45 -23.66
CA ILE A 761 16.40 -12.10 -24.04
C ILE A 761 15.44 -11.54 -25.08
N TRP A 762 15.15 -12.29 -26.15
CA TRP A 762 14.23 -11.86 -27.20
C TRP A 762 12.85 -11.50 -26.65
N ARG A 763 12.34 -12.31 -25.73
CA ARG A 763 11.11 -11.97 -25.01
C ARG A 763 11.22 -10.64 -24.26
N LEU A 764 12.29 -10.43 -23.49
CA LEU A 764 12.52 -9.18 -22.75
C LEU A 764 12.68 -7.96 -23.68
N LEU A 765 13.16 -8.16 -24.91
CA LEU A 765 13.24 -7.10 -25.93
C LEU A 765 11.85 -6.71 -26.46
N GLN A 766 10.96 -7.68 -26.67
CA GLN A 766 9.63 -7.47 -27.24
C GLN A 766 8.59 -7.05 -26.21
N GLU A 767 8.57 -7.70 -25.04
CA GLU A 767 7.56 -7.47 -24.00
C GLU A 767 8.01 -6.41 -22.98
N ARG A 768 7.08 -5.54 -22.57
CA ARG A 768 7.34 -4.51 -21.55
C ARG A 768 7.14 -5.00 -20.12
N SER A 769 6.47 -6.12 -19.90
CA SER A 769 6.20 -6.64 -18.55
C SER A 769 6.38 -8.15 -18.53
N VAL A 770 7.44 -8.61 -17.87
CA VAL A 770 7.87 -10.03 -17.90
C VAL A 770 8.24 -10.54 -16.51
N LEU A 771 7.77 -11.73 -16.16
CA LEU A 771 8.23 -12.50 -15.02
C LEU A 771 9.13 -13.63 -15.53
N LEU A 772 10.43 -13.51 -15.32
CA LEU A 772 11.43 -14.54 -15.63
C LEU A 772 11.46 -15.57 -14.49
N ALA A 773 10.64 -16.62 -14.64
CA ALA A 773 10.40 -17.69 -13.69
C ALA A 773 11.18 -18.99 -14.03
N HIS A 774 12.42 -18.87 -14.49
CA HIS A 774 13.29 -20.02 -14.77
C HIS A 774 13.83 -20.64 -13.47
N GLU A 775 13.99 -21.97 -13.44
CA GLU A 775 14.54 -22.70 -12.29
C GLU A 775 15.96 -22.21 -11.90
N VAL A 776 16.38 -22.47 -10.66
CA VAL A 776 17.72 -22.08 -10.16
C VAL A 776 18.80 -22.72 -11.02
N GLY A 777 19.83 -21.94 -11.37
CA GLY A 777 20.95 -22.38 -12.21
C GLY A 777 20.79 -22.20 -13.71
N LEU A 778 19.62 -21.74 -14.22
CA LEU A 778 19.40 -21.52 -15.66
C LEU A 778 19.94 -20.20 -16.22
N GLY A 779 20.74 -19.46 -15.44
CA GLY A 779 21.42 -18.24 -15.89
C GLY A 779 20.50 -17.01 -16.05
N LYS A 780 19.57 -16.79 -15.11
CA LYS A 780 18.62 -15.67 -15.13
C LYS A 780 19.28 -14.28 -15.08
N THR A 781 20.31 -14.14 -14.25
CA THR A 781 21.04 -12.87 -14.06
C THR A 781 21.73 -12.44 -15.35
N LEU A 782 22.56 -13.31 -15.92
CA LEU A 782 23.24 -13.07 -17.19
C LEU A 782 22.27 -12.78 -18.35
N THR A 783 21.16 -13.54 -18.43
CA THR A 783 20.08 -13.30 -19.41
C THR A 783 19.52 -11.88 -19.28
N THR A 784 19.29 -11.43 -18.05
CA THR A 784 18.71 -10.10 -17.80
C THR A 784 19.71 -8.98 -18.09
N ILE A 785 20.98 -9.15 -17.72
CA ILE A 785 22.05 -8.19 -18.03
C ILE A 785 22.16 -8.01 -19.55
N ALA A 786 22.20 -9.11 -20.31
CA ALA A 786 22.25 -9.08 -21.77
C ALA A 786 21.05 -8.35 -22.38
N ALA A 787 19.84 -8.62 -21.87
CA ALA A 787 18.65 -7.93 -22.34
C ALA A 787 18.68 -6.42 -22.07
N ILE A 788 19.18 -5.97 -20.92
CA ILE A 788 19.30 -4.54 -20.60
C ILE A 788 20.26 -3.85 -21.58
N MET A 789 21.44 -4.42 -21.78
CA MET A 789 22.45 -3.82 -22.66
C MET A 789 21.97 -3.77 -24.11
N GLU A 790 21.27 -4.81 -24.55
CA GLU A 790 20.71 -4.86 -25.90
C GLU A 790 19.55 -3.88 -26.09
N LEU A 791 18.66 -3.73 -25.11
CA LEU A 791 17.64 -2.68 -25.12
C LEU A 791 18.25 -1.28 -25.19
N LYS A 792 19.36 -1.04 -24.49
CA LYS A 792 20.03 0.26 -24.47
C LYS A 792 20.72 0.54 -25.81
N ARG A 793 21.36 -0.47 -26.41
CA ARG A 793 21.95 -0.38 -27.75
C ARG A 793 20.90 -0.07 -28.82
N LEU A 794 19.71 -0.65 -28.70
CA LEU A 794 18.57 -0.41 -29.60
C LEU A 794 17.85 0.92 -29.32
N GLY A 795 18.27 1.71 -28.33
CA GLY A 795 17.61 2.96 -27.95
C GLY A 795 16.20 2.77 -27.38
N ARG A 796 15.84 1.57 -26.92
CA ARG A 796 14.52 1.24 -26.38
C ARG A 796 14.39 1.46 -24.88
N ILE A 797 15.52 1.69 -24.21
CA ILE A 797 15.61 2.16 -22.83
C ILE A 797 16.78 3.14 -22.73
N ASN A 798 16.70 4.04 -21.76
CA ASN A 798 17.77 4.96 -21.40
C ASN A 798 18.47 4.52 -20.10
N LYS A 799 17.71 4.11 -19.08
CA LYS A 799 18.25 3.88 -17.73
C LYS A 799 17.49 2.78 -16.99
N ALA A 800 18.17 1.66 -16.74
CA ALA A 800 17.62 0.55 -15.98
C ALA A 800 18.00 0.61 -14.49
N MET A 801 17.05 0.28 -13.61
CA MET A 801 17.31 0.00 -12.19
C MET A 801 17.10 -1.48 -11.88
N VAL A 802 18.05 -2.09 -11.19
CA VAL A 802 17.98 -3.47 -10.70
C VAL A 802 17.92 -3.47 -9.18
N VAL A 803 16.84 -4.02 -8.62
CA VAL A 803 16.63 -4.20 -7.19
C VAL A 803 16.99 -5.62 -6.81
N VAL A 804 17.91 -5.79 -5.86
CA VAL A 804 18.46 -7.12 -5.51
C VAL A 804 18.51 -7.33 -3.99
N PRO A 805 18.45 -8.58 -3.50
CA PRO A 805 18.73 -8.87 -2.11
C PRO A 805 20.08 -8.31 -1.66
N ASN A 806 20.16 -7.82 -0.42
CA ASN A 806 21.34 -7.08 0.08
C ASN A 806 22.69 -7.80 -0.07
N HIS A 807 22.68 -9.14 -0.04
CA HIS A 807 23.88 -9.96 -0.16
C HIS A 807 24.29 -10.24 -1.61
N LEU A 808 23.40 -9.97 -2.59
CA LEU A 808 23.61 -10.20 -4.02
C LEU A 808 24.05 -8.93 -4.78
N THR A 809 24.06 -7.76 -4.14
CA THR A 809 24.43 -6.49 -4.79
C THR A 809 25.80 -6.52 -5.45
N LEU A 810 26.81 -7.07 -4.76
CA LEU A 810 28.16 -7.20 -5.31
C LEU A 810 28.22 -8.27 -6.41
N GLN A 811 27.49 -9.37 -6.25
CA GLN A 811 27.43 -10.42 -7.27
C GLN A 811 26.87 -9.89 -8.59
N TRP A 812 25.76 -9.14 -8.55
CA TRP A 812 25.18 -8.51 -9.74
C TRP A 812 26.15 -7.54 -10.42
N LEU A 813 26.89 -6.75 -9.63
CA LEU A 813 27.91 -5.86 -10.17
C LEU A 813 29.06 -6.64 -10.84
N GLU A 814 29.54 -7.69 -10.18
CA GLU A 814 30.59 -8.57 -10.69
C GLU A 814 30.19 -9.22 -12.02
N GLU A 815 29.00 -9.83 -12.06
CA GLU A 815 28.46 -10.48 -13.27
C GLU A 815 28.22 -9.47 -14.41
N THR A 816 27.78 -8.25 -14.09
CA THR A 816 27.54 -7.22 -15.12
C THR A 816 28.84 -6.74 -15.76
N LEU A 817 29.87 -6.44 -14.95
CA LEU A 817 31.17 -6.00 -15.47
C LEU A 817 31.92 -7.12 -16.19
N TRP A 818 31.71 -8.38 -15.78
CA TRP A 818 32.23 -9.54 -16.49
C TRP A 818 31.56 -9.72 -17.86
N ALA A 819 30.24 -9.56 -17.93
CA ALA A 819 29.48 -9.70 -19.17
C ALA A 819 29.65 -8.53 -20.13
N TYR A 820 29.64 -7.29 -19.62
CA TYR A 820 29.76 -6.06 -20.40
C TYR A 820 30.75 -5.10 -19.72
N PRO A 821 32.06 -5.21 -20.04
CA PRO A 821 33.12 -4.45 -19.35
C PRO A 821 33.01 -2.93 -19.45
N LEU A 822 32.32 -2.42 -20.48
CA LEU A 822 32.14 -0.99 -20.73
C LEU A 822 30.89 -0.39 -20.10
N ALA A 823 30.01 -1.22 -19.53
CA ALA A 823 28.77 -0.77 -18.94
C ALA A 823 28.99 0.30 -17.85
N ARG A 824 28.24 1.39 -17.94
CA ARG A 824 28.19 2.47 -16.94
C ARG A 824 27.24 2.05 -15.82
N ILE A 825 27.80 1.52 -14.74
CA ILE A 825 27.02 0.99 -13.63
C ILE A 825 27.14 1.88 -12.39
N LEU A 826 26.01 2.20 -11.77
CA LEU A 826 25.95 2.82 -10.45
C LEU A 826 25.44 1.82 -9.42
N CYS A 827 26.33 1.34 -8.55
CA CYS A 827 25.97 0.40 -7.49
C CYS A 827 25.90 1.12 -6.13
N ALA A 828 24.80 0.94 -5.40
CA ALA A 828 24.63 1.50 -4.06
C ALA A 828 25.48 0.76 -3.01
N GLY A 829 26.31 1.47 -2.26
CA GLY A 829 27.01 0.94 -1.10
C GLY A 829 26.16 0.96 0.19
N PRO A 830 26.56 0.24 1.25
CA PRO A 830 25.80 0.14 2.51
C PRO A 830 25.54 1.49 3.22
N LYS A 831 26.37 2.51 2.94
CA LYS A 831 26.30 3.84 3.58
C LYS A 831 25.76 4.94 2.68
N ASP A 832 25.56 4.69 1.39
CA ASP A 832 25.19 5.73 0.42
C ASP A 832 23.72 6.15 0.56
N LEU A 833 22.90 5.32 1.20
CA LEU A 833 21.46 5.54 1.38
C LEU A 833 21.09 5.89 2.83
N SER A 834 22.09 6.26 3.66
CA SER A 834 21.87 6.87 4.97
C SER A 834 21.22 8.24 4.84
N LYS A 835 20.50 8.71 5.88
CA LYS A 835 19.75 9.98 5.83
C LYS A 835 20.60 11.17 5.35
N SER A 836 21.89 11.22 5.70
CA SER A 836 22.82 12.30 5.31
C SER A 836 23.45 12.20 3.91
N ARG A 837 23.34 11.06 3.22
CA ARG A 837 24.00 10.80 1.91
C ARG A 837 23.03 10.40 0.80
N ARG A 838 21.78 10.11 1.17
CA ARG A 838 20.72 9.68 0.26
C ARG A 838 20.49 10.70 -0.85
N GLY A 839 20.37 11.99 -0.52
CA GLY A 839 20.19 13.05 -1.51
C GLY A 839 21.28 13.01 -2.59
N GLU A 840 22.56 12.98 -2.19
CA GLU A 840 23.70 12.89 -3.11
C GLU A 840 23.62 11.66 -4.03
N PHE A 841 23.28 10.48 -3.48
CA PHE A 841 23.15 9.27 -4.28
C PHE A 841 22.00 9.35 -5.30
N LEU A 842 20.85 9.89 -4.91
CA LEU A 842 19.72 10.09 -5.82
C LEU A 842 20.06 11.13 -6.90
N SER A 843 20.80 12.19 -6.56
CA SER A 843 21.30 13.19 -7.53
C SER A 843 22.22 12.57 -8.56
N ARG A 844 23.09 11.66 -8.15
CA ARG A 844 23.95 10.91 -9.08
C ARG A 844 23.14 10.01 -10.02
N ILE A 845 22.06 9.40 -9.55
CA ILE A 845 21.17 8.62 -10.41
C ILE A 845 20.49 9.53 -11.43
N ALA A 846 19.86 10.61 -10.97
CA ALA A 846 19.08 11.51 -11.83
C ALA A 846 19.95 12.16 -12.91
N THR A 847 21.10 12.72 -12.54
CA THR A 847 21.98 13.49 -13.43
C THR A 847 22.92 12.65 -14.29
N GLY A 848 23.17 11.39 -13.93
CA GLY A 848 24.12 10.54 -14.64
C GLY A 848 23.49 9.70 -15.76
N ASP A 849 24.25 9.52 -16.84
CA ASP A 849 23.95 8.57 -17.92
C ASP A 849 24.49 7.18 -17.56
N TRP A 850 23.68 6.45 -16.80
CA TRP A 850 23.96 5.09 -16.34
C TRP A 850 23.21 4.08 -17.20
N ASP A 851 23.88 2.96 -17.53
CA ASP A 851 23.25 1.80 -18.17
C ASP A 851 22.42 1.03 -17.13
N ILE A 852 23.02 0.79 -15.96
CA ILE A 852 22.44 -0.01 -14.88
C ILE A 852 22.65 0.66 -13.52
N VAL A 853 21.58 0.83 -12.76
CA VAL A 853 21.62 1.28 -11.36
C VAL A 853 21.25 0.10 -10.45
N ILE A 854 22.19 -0.39 -9.64
CA ILE A 854 21.98 -1.53 -8.74
C ILE A 854 21.67 -1.04 -7.32
N VAL A 855 20.50 -1.40 -6.80
CA VAL A 855 20.00 -0.97 -5.49
C VAL A 855 19.65 -2.18 -4.61
N PRO A 856 20.14 -2.25 -3.36
CA PRO A 856 19.72 -3.29 -2.42
C PRO A 856 18.26 -3.09 -1.99
N GLU A 857 17.53 -4.20 -1.82
CA GLU A 857 16.12 -4.23 -1.42
C GLU A 857 15.83 -3.38 -0.17
N SER A 858 16.71 -3.44 0.84
CA SER A 858 16.52 -2.66 2.08
C SER A 858 16.49 -1.15 1.83
N SER A 859 17.05 -0.70 0.73
CA SER A 859 17.17 0.71 0.36
C SER A 859 16.18 1.12 -0.71
N PHE A 860 15.64 0.18 -1.51
CA PHE A 860 14.58 0.46 -2.48
C PHE A 860 13.35 1.13 -1.83
N LYS A 861 12.98 0.68 -0.63
CA LYS A 861 11.89 1.28 0.17
C LYS A 861 12.13 2.74 0.57
N LEU A 862 13.37 3.21 0.48
CA LEU A 862 13.77 4.57 0.86
C LEU A 862 13.75 5.54 -0.32
N LEU A 863 13.49 5.06 -1.54
CA LEU A 863 13.33 5.88 -2.74
C LEU A 863 11.92 6.49 -2.71
N PRO A 864 11.76 7.80 -2.50
CA PRO A 864 10.43 8.42 -2.40
C PRO A 864 9.76 8.46 -3.76
N VAL A 865 8.46 8.19 -3.83
CA VAL A 865 7.62 8.46 -5.00
C VAL A 865 7.09 9.89 -4.86
N GLY A 866 7.03 10.62 -5.96
CA GLY A 866 6.53 11.99 -6.02
C GLY A 866 5.07 12.08 -5.60
N GLU A 867 4.73 13.21 -5.00
CA GLU A 867 3.40 13.44 -4.42
C GLU A 867 2.30 13.33 -5.48
N GLU A 868 2.49 13.95 -6.64
CA GLU A 868 1.50 13.95 -7.72
C GLU A 868 1.27 12.54 -8.26
N ALA A 869 2.34 11.78 -8.56
CA ALA A 869 2.23 10.42 -9.09
C ALA A 869 1.59 9.45 -8.10
N LEU A 870 1.89 9.60 -6.81
CA LEU A 870 1.30 8.81 -5.75
C LEU A 870 -0.17 9.19 -5.50
N ASN A 871 -0.47 10.49 -5.48
CA ASN A 871 -1.82 11.01 -5.31
C ASN A 871 -2.68 10.59 -6.50
N ASP A 872 -2.24 10.76 -7.74
CA ASP A 872 -2.95 10.28 -8.94
C ASP A 872 -3.31 8.80 -8.84
N PHE A 873 -2.37 7.98 -8.35
CA PHE A 873 -2.59 6.55 -8.17
C PHE A 873 -3.60 6.25 -7.07
N LEU A 874 -3.41 6.82 -5.88
CA LEU A 874 -4.24 6.57 -4.71
C LEU A 874 -5.64 7.18 -4.88
N GLN A 875 -5.71 8.40 -5.39
CA GLN A 875 -6.93 9.14 -5.70
C GLN A 875 -7.69 8.43 -6.80
N GLY A 876 -7.05 7.96 -7.87
CA GLY A 876 -7.72 7.15 -8.90
C GLY A 876 -8.36 5.87 -8.34
N GLU A 877 -7.74 5.20 -7.36
CA GLU A 877 -8.33 4.04 -6.70
C GLU A 877 -9.43 4.42 -5.69
N ILE A 878 -9.28 5.55 -4.99
CA ILE A 878 -10.32 6.11 -4.11
C ILE A 878 -11.54 6.55 -4.91
N ASP A 879 -11.35 7.22 -6.05
CA ASP A 879 -12.39 7.76 -6.91
C ASP A 879 -13.18 6.62 -7.56
N LYS A 880 -12.51 5.54 -7.97
CA LYS A 880 -13.19 4.30 -8.37
C LYS A 880 -14.10 3.78 -7.25
N LEU A 881 -13.59 3.68 -6.02
CA LEU A 881 -14.38 3.21 -4.86
C LEU A 881 -15.50 4.17 -4.46
N ARG A 882 -15.31 5.48 -4.62
CA ARG A 882 -16.29 6.53 -4.30
C ARG A 882 -17.38 6.65 -5.36
N SER A 883 -17.00 6.82 -6.64
CA SER A 883 -17.92 6.81 -7.79
C SER A 883 -18.82 5.57 -7.75
N PHE A 884 -18.23 4.43 -7.40
CA PHE A 884 -18.93 3.20 -7.13
C PHE A 884 -19.94 3.27 -5.98
N LEU A 885 -19.56 3.84 -4.82
CA LEU A 885 -20.45 4.04 -3.67
C LEU A 885 -21.63 4.98 -4.02
N TYR A 886 -21.39 5.97 -4.88
CA TYR A 886 -22.43 6.90 -5.37
C TYR A 886 -23.37 6.25 -6.39
N GLN A 887 -22.83 5.55 -7.40
CA GLN A 887 -23.62 4.88 -8.45
C GLN A 887 -24.49 3.73 -7.91
N ASN A 888 -24.19 3.25 -6.69
CA ASN A 888 -24.87 2.14 -6.08
C ASN A 888 -25.40 2.47 -4.66
N ALA A 889 -25.83 3.72 -4.46
CA ALA A 889 -26.48 4.13 -3.21
C ALA A 889 -27.71 3.25 -2.94
N GLY A 890 -27.78 2.63 -1.76
CA GLY A 890 -28.75 1.57 -1.43
C GLY A 890 -28.13 0.18 -1.33
N MET A 891 -26.79 0.07 -1.36
CA MET A 891 -26.11 -1.23 -1.39
C MET A 891 -26.30 -2.14 -0.14
N GLY A 892 -27.07 -1.71 0.86
CA GLY A 892 -27.19 -2.38 2.15
C GLY A 892 -26.01 -2.01 3.05
N ARG A 893 -26.30 -1.65 4.31
CA ARG A 893 -25.35 -1.04 5.26
C ARG A 893 -24.01 -1.78 5.43
N GLY A 894 -23.97 -3.09 5.17
CA GLY A 894 -22.77 -3.92 5.30
C GLY A 894 -21.73 -3.71 4.20
N ALA A 895 -22.15 -3.69 2.93
CA ALA A 895 -21.27 -3.50 1.78
C ALA A 895 -20.72 -2.06 1.74
N GLU A 896 -21.60 -1.08 2.00
CA GLU A 896 -21.24 0.33 2.11
C GLU A 896 -20.15 0.56 3.18
N LYS A 897 -20.30 -0.05 4.36
CA LYS A 897 -19.32 0.04 5.45
C LYS A 897 -17.96 -0.59 5.10
N GLN A 898 -17.93 -1.63 4.25
CA GLN A 898 -16.68 -2.23 3.79
C GLN A 898 -15.95 -1.33 2.79
N ILE A 899 -16.68 -0.75 1.82
CA ILE A 899 -16.14 0.20 0.84
C ILE A 899 -15.64 1.45 1.56
N GLN A 900 -16.41 2.00 2.49
CA GLN A 900 -16.00 3.11 3.34
C GLN A 900 -14.75 2.79 4.16
N LYS A 901 -14.58 1.56 4.64
CA LYS A 901 -13.36 1.13 5.35
C LYS A 901 -12.15 1.05 4.41
N ALA A 902 -12.33 0.59 3.18
CA ALA A 902 -11.29 0.56 2.16
C ALA A 902 -10.88 1.97 1.74
N ILE A 903 -11.86 2.86 1.47
CA ILE A 903 -11.65 4.29 1.20
C ILE A 903 -10.87 4.93 2.35
N LYS A 904 -11.34 4.80 3.59
CA LYS A 904 -10.62 5.30 4.78
C LYS A 904 -9.21 4.75 4.91
N HIS A 905 -8.96 3.52 4.47
CA HIS A 905 -7.62 2.93 4.50
C HIS A 905 -6.68 3.56 3.45
N TYR A 906 -7.17 3.77 2.22
CA TYR A 906 -6.41 4.44 1.17
C TYR A 906 -6.19 5.92 1.50
N GLU A 907 -7.21 6.61 2.04
CA GLU A 907 -7.13 7.99 2.54
C GLU A 907 -6.14 8.11 3.70
N ALA A 908 -6.20 7.22 4.69
CA ALA A 908 -5.24 7.20 5.79
C ALA A 908 -3.80 6.93 5.31
N ARG A 909 -3.62 6.23 4.18
CA ARG A 909 -2.31 6.02 3.54
C ARG A 909 -1.84 7.21 2.73
N LEU A 910 -2.73 7.84 1.97
CA LEU A 910 -2.49 9.11 1.27
C LEU A 910 -2.02 10.15 2.29
N ALA A 911 -2.70 10.22 3.44
CA ALA A 911 -2.33 11.07 4.57
C ALA A 911 -0.98 10.66 5.20
N ARG A 912 -0.71 9.36 5.42
CA ARG A 912 0.58 8.88 5.95
C ARG A 912 1.78 9.06 5.02
N GLN A 913 1.59 9.09 3.70
CA GLN A 913 2.69 9.41 2.78
C GLN A 913 2.82 10.92 2.59
N ALA A 914 1.75 11.68 2.78
CA ALA A 914 1.85 13.12 2.99
C ALA A 914 2.69 13.47 4.22
N GLU A 915 2.71 12.64 5.27
CA GLU A 915 3.64 12.79 6.41
C GLU A 915 5.12 12.70 6.04
N MET A 916 5.48 11.96 4.98
CA MET A 916 6.86 11.82 4.52
C MET A 916 7.34 13.05 3.70
N ARG A 917 6.48 14.06 3.48
CA ARG A 917 6.74 15.24 2.64
C ARG A 917 7.83 16.19 3.12
N LYS A 918 8.39 16.01 4.32
CA LYS A 918 9.51 16.86 4.81
C LYS A 918 10.91 16.44 4.36
N ASP A 919 11.10 15.25 3.80
CA ASP A 919 12.33 14.95 3.08
C ASP A 919 12.17 15.35 1.58
N ALA A 920 10.95 15.30 1.01
CA ALA A 920 10.72 15.36 -0.44
C ALA A 920 10.86 16.75 -1.10
N ALA A 921 10.66 17.86 -0.39
CA ALA A 921 10.85 19.19 -0.97
C ALA A 921 12.33 19.49 -1.35
N GLU A 922 13.28 18.75 -0.77
CA GLU A 922 14.72 18.81 -1.08
C GLU A 922 15.27 17.48 -1.65
N THR A 923 14.44 16.47 -1.90
CA THR A 923 14.89 15.12 -2.30
C THR A 923 14.34 14.71 -3.65
N ILE A 924 15.25 14.31 -4.54
CA ILE A 924 14.93 13.73 -5.85
C ILE A 924 13.97 12.54 -5.69
N THR A 925 12.84 12.62 -6.38
CA THR A 925 11.78 11.63 -6.34
C THR A 925 11.96 10.57 -7.42
N TRP A 926 11.22 9.47 -7.31
CA TRP A 926 11.25 8.32 -8.21
C TRP A 926 11.15 8.72 -9.69
N GLU A 927 10.31 9.69 -10.00
CA GLU A 927 10.03 10.21 -11.34
C GLU A 927 11.23 10.98 -11.88
N MET A 928 11.93 11.72 -11.02
CA MET A 928 13.10 12.53 -11.36
C MET A 928 14.35 11.67 -11.62
N LEU A 929 14.35 10.39 -11.23
CA LEU A 929 15.47 9.48 -11.51
C LEU A 929 15.61 9.18 -13.01
N GLY A 930 14.55 9.38 -13.81
CA GLY A 930 14.54 9.12 -15.25
C GLY A 930 14.69 7.63 -15.59
N LEU A 931 14.07 6.76 -14.79
CA LEU A 931 14.09 5.32 -14.98
C LEU A 931 12.97 4.89 -15.93
N ASP A 932 13.32 4.11 -16.95
CA ASP A 932 12.37 3.54 -17.90
C ASP A 932 12.38 2.01 -17.92
N MET A 933 13.21 1.38 -17.08
CA MET A 933 13.19 -0.07 -16.83
C MET A 933 13.47 -0.39 -15.36
N LEU A 934 12.61 -1.20 -14.74
CA LEU A 934 12.79 -1.72 -13.38
C LEU A 934 12.84 -3.25 -13.40
N ILE A 935 13.94 -3.78 -12.87
CA ILE A 935 14.19 -5.20 -12.70
C ILE A 935 14.23 -5.51 -11.21
N VAL A 936 13.59 -6.59 -10.79
CA VAL A 936 13.55 -7.00 -9.38
C VAL A 936 13.94 -8.46 -9.28
N ASP A 937 15.10 -8.71 -8.65
CA ASP A 937 15.57 -10.05 -8.32
C ASP A 937 14.88 -10.59 -7.07
N GLU A 938 14.74 -11.91 -7.00
CA GLU A 938 13.95 -12.62 -5.99
C GLU A 938 12.56 -12.03 -5.76
N PHE A 939 11.83 -11.79 -6.86
CA PHE A 939 10.53 -11.11 -6.87
C PHE A 939 9.47 -11.77 -5.97
N HIS A 940 9.65 -13.05 -5.59
CA HIS A 940 8.81 -13.73 -4.61
C HIS A 940 8.76 -12.98 -3.25
N ALA A 941 9.72 -12.11 -2.95
CA ALA A 941 9.69 -11.22 -1.79
C ALA A 941 8.50 -10.23 -1.77
N TYR A 942 7.90 -9.91 -2.93
CA TYR A 942 6.87 -8.88 -3.08
C TYR A 942 5.44 -9.44 -3.27
N LYS A 943 5.24 -10.75 -3.13
CA LYS A 943 3.95 -11.43 -3.33
C LYS A 943 2.86 -11.12 -2.28
N ASN A 944 3.22 -10.53 -1.13
CA ASN A 944 2.28 -10.21 -0.04
C ASN A 944 1.63 -8.83 -0.21
N LEU A 945 1.05 -8.57 -1.38
CA LEU A 945 0.35 -7.32 -1.68
C LEU A 945 -1.09 -7.38 -1.13
N PHE A 946 -1.51 -6.34 -0.42
CA PHE A 946 -2.89 -6.26 0.09
C PHE A 946 -3.91 -6.18 -1.05
N PHE A 947 -5.01 -6.90 -0.87
CA PHE A 947 -6.24 -6.80 -1.67
C PHE A 947 -7.45 -6.98 -0.74
N ALA A 948 -8.57 -6.35 -1.09
CA ALA A 948 -9.82 -6.55 -0.38
C ALA A 948 -10.42 -7.92 -0.76
N THR A 949 -11.02 -8.60 0.23
CA THR A 949 -11.73 -9.86 0.03
C THR A 949 -12.81 -10.02 1.10
N LYS A 950 -13.94 -10.61 0.71
CA LYS A 950 -15.04 -11.01 1.58
C LYS A 950 -14.82 -12.38 2.21
N MET A 951 -13.87 -13.16 1.71
CA MET A 951 -13.53 -14.50 2.18
C MET A 951 -12.83 -14.42 3.55
N SER A 952 -13.62 -14.34 4.61
CA SER A 952 -13.10 -14.36 5.98
C SER A 952 -12.68 -15.78 6.39
N ARG A 953 -11.57 -15.92 7.13
CA ARG A 953 -11.08 -17.19 7.73
C ARG A 953 -10.61 -18.27 6.74
N VAL A 954 -10.30 -17.90 5.50
CA VAL A 954 -9.60 -18.80 4.58
C VAL A 954 -8.10 -18.74 4.87
N ALA A 955 -7.51 -19.87 5.25
CA ALA A 955 -6.08 -19.97 5.49
C ALA A 955 -5.31 -19.79 4.17
N GLY A 956 -4.26 -18.96 4.21
CA GLY A 956 -3.49 -18.59 3.02
C GLY A 956 -3.93 -17.28 2.35
N LEU A 957 -4.98 -16.60 2.83
CA LEU A 957 -5.25 -15.21 2.47
C LEU A 957 -4.52 -14.28 3.45
N SER A 958 -3.57 -13.49 2.95
CA SER A 958 -2.83 -12.55 3.79
C SER A 958 -3.69 -11.34 4.10
N ASN A 959 -4.26 -11.29 5.31
CA ASN A 959 -4.87 -10.06 5.84
C ASN A 959 -3.83 -9.01 6.25
N SER A 960 -2.54 -9.37 6.24
CA SER A 960 -1.42 -8.50 6.59
C SER A 960 -0.92 -7.73 5.37
N ASN A 961 -0.83 -6.41 5.49
CA ASN A 961 -0.42 -5.51 4.41
C ASN A 961 1.10 -5.30 4.44
N SER A 962 1.83 -5.83 3.46
CA SER A 962 3.26 -5.57 3.32
C SER A 962 3.49 -4.18 2.71
N GLN A 963 4.02 -3.25 3.50
CA GLN A 963 4.42 -1.93 3.00
C GLN A 963 5.44 -2.07 1.86
N ARG A 964 6.33 -3.07 1.92
CA ARG A 964 7.31 -3.39 0.88
C ARG A 964 6.64 -3.77 -0.45
N ALA A 965 5.63 -4.65 -0.42
CA ALA A 965 4.90 -5.04 -1.62
C ALA A 965 4.13 -3.85 -2.22
N PHE A 966 3.51 -3.04 -1.36
CA PHE A 966 2.79 -1.85 -1.77
C PHE A 966 3.69 -0.81 -2.46
N ASP A 967 4.86 -0.51 -1.88
CA ASP A 967 5.84 0.41 -2.49
C ASP A 967 6.32 -0.08 -3.86
N MET A 968 6.62 -1.39 -3.98
CA MET A 968 6.95 -2.01 -5.27
C MET A 968 5.78 -1.91 -6.28
N PHE A 969 4.55 -2.08 -5.81
CA PHE A 969 3.36 -1.99 -6.66
C PHE A 969 3.21 -0.58 -7.24
N ILE A 970 3.34 0.48 -6.43
CA ILE A 970 3.25 1.85 -6.94
C ILE A 970 4.36 2.13 -7.97
N LYS A 971 5.62 1.82 -7.65
CA LYS A 971 6.77 2.12 -8.52
C LYS A 971 6.74 1.35 -9.85
N SER A 972 6.35 0.08 -9.81
CA SER A 972 6.18 -0.73 -11.03
C SER A 972 5.02 -0.20 -11.89
N ARG A 973 3.88 0.15 -11.28
CA ARG A 973 2.74 0.76 -11.99
C ARG A 973 3.10 2.10 -12.61
N PHE A 974 3.89 2.92 -11.93
CA PHE A 974 4.37 4.19 -12.46
C PHE A 974 5.19 3.99 -13.76
N ILE A 975 6.20 3.12 -13.71
CA ILE A 975 7.02 2.81 -14.89
C ILE A 975 6.16 2.26 -16.03
N GLN A 976 5.24 1.34 -15.74
CA GLN A 976 4.33 0.79 -16.74
C GLN A 976 3.40 1.85 -17.36
N LYS A 977 2.90 2.82 -16.56
CA LYS A 977 2.03 3.90 -17.04
C LYS A 977 2.76 4.84 -17.99
N GLN A 978 4.05 5.10 -17.74
CA GLN A 978 4.93 5.87 -18.64
C GLN A 978 5.39 5.07 -19.87
N GLY A 979 4.97 3.81 -20.00
CA GLY A 979 5.38 2.93 -21.09
C GLY A 979 6.76 2.32 -20.91
N GLY A 980 7.38 2.46 -19.74
CA GLY A 980 8.61 1.76 -19.37
C GLY A 980 8.40 0.26 -19.14
N ARG A 981 9.48 -0.42 -18.79
CA ARG A 981 9.56 -1.89 -18.69
C ARG A 981 9.66 -2.36 -17.24
N PHE A 982 8.97 -3.44 -16.91
CA PHE A 982 8.99 -4.06 -15.58
C PHE A 982 9.31 -5.55 -15.68
N VAL A 983 10.37 -5.99 -15.00
CA VAL A 983 10.85 -7.37 -15.04
C VAL A 983 10.98 -7.92 -13.62
N GLY A 984 10.27 -9.00 -13.30
CA GLY A 984 10.49 -9.77 -12.08
C GLY A 984 11.34 -11.00 -12.38
N ILE A 985 12.29 -11.32 -11.51
CA ILE A 985 13.12 -12.52 -11.60
C ILE A 985 12.85 -13.36 -10.35
N THR A 986 12.52 -14.64 -10.51
CA THR A 986 12.34 -15.56 -9.37
C THR A 986 12.46 -17.00 -9.85
N ALA A 987 12.97 -17.90 -9.03
CA ALA A 987 12.88 -19.34 -9.34
C ALA A 987 11.54 -19.95 -8.93
N THR A 988 10.82 -19.29 -8.02
CA THR A 988 9.59 -19.79 -7.40
C THR A 988 8.51 -18.72 -7.52
N PRO A 989 7.77 -18.66 -8.64
CA PRO A 989 6.75 -17.64 -8.85
C PRO A 989 5.57 -17.80 -7.89
N VAL A 990 5.24 -19.04 -7.52
CA VAL A 990 4.19 -19.38 -6.55
C VAL A 990 4.82 -20.30 -5.51
N THR A 991 4.51 -20.08 -4.24
CA THR A 991 5.19 -20.71 -3.10
C THR A 991 4.20 -21.22 -2.04
N ASN A 992 3.23 -20.39 -1.63
CA ASN A 992 2.39 -20.73 -0.46
C ASN A 992 0.90 -20.83 -0.80
N THR A 993 0.36 -19.91 -1.61
CA THR A 993 -1.10 -19.74 -1.73
C THR A 993 -1.53 -19.34 -3.13
N LEU A 994 -2.74 -19.72 -3.52
CA LEU A 994 -3.30 -19.38 -4.84
C LEU A 994 -3.48 -17.87 -5.02
N ALA A 995 -3.61 -17.11 -3.93
CA ALA A 995 -3.70 -15.66 -3.98
C ALA A 995 -2.42 -14.99 -4.51
N GLU A 996 -1.26 -15.66 -4.40
CA GLU A 996 -0.01 -15.15 -4.97
C GLU A 996 -0.11 -15.02 -6.50
N VAL A 997 -0.85 -15.91 -7.18
CA VAL A 997 -1.07 -15.84 -8.63
C VAL A 997 -1.83 -14.57 -9.02
N PHE A 998 -2.88 -14.24 -8.26
CA PHE A 998 -3.63 -13.00 -8.45
C PHE A 998 -2.73 -11.77 -8.26
N THR A 999 -1.88 -11.78 -7.22
CA THR A 999 -0.91 -10.71 -7.00
C THR A 999 0.06 -10.57 -8.18
N LEU A 1000 0.58 -11.67 -8.73
CA LEU A 1000 1.42 -11.62 -9.93
C LEU A 1000 0.68 -10.99 -11.12
N GLN A 1001 -0.56 -11.38 -11.38
CA GLN A 1001 -1.36 -10.78 -12.45
C GLN A 1001 -1.62 -9.29 -12.21
N ARG A 1002 -1.76 -8.84 -10.96
CA ARG A 1002 -1.85 -7.40 -10.67
C ARG A 1002 -0.57 -6.64 -11.03
N TYR A 1003 0.61 -7.23 -10.79
CA TYR A 1003 1.88 -6.62 -11.15
C TYR A 1003 2.11 -6.60 -12.68
N PHE A 1004 1.88 -7.71 -13.37
CA PHE A 1004 2.31 -7.87 -14.77
C PHE A 1004 1.18 -7.76 -15.80
N GLN A 1005 -0.08 -7.93 -15.39
CA GLN A 1005 -1.21 -8.14 -16.29
C GLN A 1005 -2.46 -7.30 -15.92
N TYR A 1006 -2.28 -6.18 -15.20
CA TYR A 1006 -3.38 -5.39 -14.63
C TYR A 1006 -4.46 -4.98 -15.64
N LYS A 1007 -4.05 -4.49 -16.83
CA LYS A 1007 -5.00 -4.09 -17.90
C LYS A 1007 -5.85 -5.27 -18.39
N THR A 1008 -5.30 -6.49 -18.40
CA THR A 1008 -6.09 -7.67 -18.75
C THR A 1008 -7.08 -8.02 -17.64
N LEU A 1009 -6.71 -7.85 -16.37
CA LEU A 1009 -7.65 -8.03 -15.27
C LEU A 1009 -8.81 -7.01 -15.34
N GLU A 1010 -8.52 -5.75 -15.67
CA GLU A 1010 -9.55 -4.71 -15.91
C GLU A 1010 -10.49 -5.12 -17.05
N ARG A 1011 -9.95 -5.51 -18.21
CA ARG A 1011 -10.75 -5.96 -19.36
C ARG A 1011 -11.64 -7.16 -19.06
N LEU A 1012 -11.16 -8.08 -18.23
CA LEU A 1012 -11.89 -9.30 -17.86
C LEU A 1012 -12.83 -9.11 -16.66
N ASN A 1013 -12.89 -7.91 -16.06
CA ASN A 1013 -13.61 -7.66 -14.82
C ASN A 1013 -13.16 -8.56 -13.65
N LEU A 1014 -11.87 -8.87 -13.60
CA LEU A 1014 -11.22 -9.73 -12.59
C LEU A 1014 -10.25 -8.94 -11.71
N THR A 1015 -10.46 -7.64 -11.53
CA THR A 1015 -9.64 -6.77 -10.66
C THR A 1015 -9.86 -7.02 -9.17
N HIS A 1016 -11.02 -7.59 -8.80
CA HIS A 1016 -11.33 -7.98 -7.43
C HIS A 1016 -10.98 -9.45 -7.17
N PHE A 1017 -10.35 -9.72 -6.03
CA PHE A 1017 -9.86 -11.07 -5.70
C PHE A 1017 -10.98 -12.11 -5.68
N ASP A 1018 -12.15 -11.79 -5.13
CA ASP A 1018 -13.24 -12.76 -5.00
C ASP A 1018 -13.81 -13.18 -6.37
N ALA A 1019 -13.90 -12.25 -7.32
CA ALA A 1019 -14.30 -12.54 -8.70
C ALA A 1019 -13.26 -13.44 -9.39
N TRP A 1020 -11.98 -13.11 -9.23
CA TRP A 1020 -10.88 -13.92 -9.74
C TRP A 1020 -10.87 -15.34 -9.12
N ALA A 1021 -11.05 -15.44 -7.82
CA ALA A 1021 -11.08 -16.71 -7.10
C ALA A 1021 -12.29 -17.55 -7.52
N LYS A 1022 -13.47 -16.94 -7.74
CA LYS A 1022 -14.65 -17.63 -8.29
C LYS A 1022 -14.43 -18.16 -9.71
N MET A 1023 -13.49 -17.60 -10.47
CA MET A 1023 -13.12 -18.12 -11.77
C MET A 1023 -12.12 -19.30 -11.68
N TYR A 1024 -11.09 -19.17 -10.82
CA TYR A 1024 -9.91 -20.05 -10.90
C TYR A 1024 -9.60 -20.89 -9.66
N ALA A 1025 -10.25 -20.66 -8.52
CA ALA A 1025 -9.89 -21.27 -7.23
C ALA A 1025 -11.10 -21.80 -6.46
N GLN A 1026 -10.99 -23.00 -5.88
CA GLN A 1026 -12.02 -23.60 -5.04
C GLN A 1026 -11.55 -23.71 -3.58
N SER A 1027 -12.41 -23.25 -2.68
CA SER A 1027 -12.25 -23.42 -1.24
C SER A 1027 -12.62 -24.85 -0.85
N VAL A 1028 -11.74 -25.51 -0.09
CA VAL A 1028 -11.97 -26.84 0.47
C VAL A 1028 -11.77 -26.76 1.98
N ALA A 1029 -12.71 -27.32 2.72
CA ALA A 1029 -12.63 -27.49 4.16
C ALA A 1029 -11.78 -28.75 4.44
N LEU A 1030 -10.54 -28.57 4.90
CA LEU A 1030 -9.63 -29.66 5.22
C LEU A 1030 -9.49 -29.81 6.73
N PRO A 1031 -9.64 -31.02 7.30
CA PRO A 1031 -9.30 -31.28 8.68
C PRO A 1031 -7.77 -31.22 8.85
N GLU A 1032 -7.30 -30.29 9.67
CA GLU A 1032 -5.89 -30.13 10.03
C GLU A 1032 -5.70 -30.41 11.50
N MET A 1033 -4.59 -31.08 11.85
CA MET A 1033 -4.22 -31.23 13.24
C MET A 1033 -4.03 -29.85 13.86
N SER A 1034 -4.65 -29.61 15.02
CA SER A 1034 -4.48 -28.36 15.73
C SER A 1034 -3.00 -28.17 16.07
N PRO A 1035 -2.50 -26.92 16.13
CA PRO A 1035 -1.08 -26.67 16.42
C PRO A 1035 -0.56 -27.29 17.72
N GLU A 1036 -1.48 -27.69 18.60
CA GLU A 1036 -1.21 -28.28 19.91
C GLU A 1036 -1.26 -29.82 19.91
N GLY A 1037 -1.63 -30.44 18.78
CA GLY A 1037 -1.69 -31.90 18.61
C GLY A 1037 -2.91 -32.60 19.23
N GLY A 1038 -3.76 -31.88 19.97
CA GLY A 1038 -4.88 -32.45 20.73
C GLY A 1038 -6.16 -32.77 19.94
N GLY A 1039 -6.24 -32.46 18.65
CA GLY A 1039 -7.41 -32.77 17.82
C GLY A 1039 -7.37 -32.17 16.41
N PHE A 1040 -8.46 -32.30 15.66
CA PHE A 1040 -8.60 -31.75 14.31
C PHE A 1040 -9.39 -30.44 14.29
N ARG A 1041 -8.93 -29.49 13.50
CA ARG A 1041 -9.62 -28.24 13.16
C ARG A 1041 -9.92 -28.26 11.67
N ILE A 1042 -11.17 -27.99 11.32
CA ILE A 1042 -11.52 -27.76 9.93
C ILE A 1042 -11.03 -26.37 9.55
N ASN A 1043 -10.02 -26.31 8.69
CA ASN A 1043 -9.51 -25.08 8.11
C ASN A 1043 -9.95 -25.01 6.65
N ILE A 1044 -10.46 -23.84 6.25
CA ILE A 1044 -10.85 -23.59 4.86
C ILE A 1044 -9.62 -23.09 4.12
N ARG A 1045 -9.25 -23.74 3.00
CA ARG A 1045 -8.14 -23.31 2.13
C ARG A 1045 -8.58 -23.23 0.69
N LEU A 1046 -7.97 -22.32 -0.07
CA LEU A 1046 -8.01 -22.37 -1.54
C LEU A 1046 -7.07 -23.48 -2.00
N ALA A 1047 -7.61 -24.70 -2.17
CA ALA A 1047 -6.80 -25.91 -2.36
C ALA A 1047 -6.79 -26.43 -3.80
N LYS A 1048 -7.81 -26.12 -4.60
CA LYS A 1048 -7.98 -26.69 -5.95
C LYS A 1048 -8.11 -25.58 -6.98
N PHE A 1049 -7.37 -25.71 -8.09
CA PHE A 1049 -7.56 -24.84 -9.25
C PHE A 1049 -8.70 -25.36 -10.14
N VAL A 1050 -9.40 -24.41 -10.75
CA VAL A 1050 -10.46 -24.62 -11.75
C VAL A 1050 -10.07 -23.83 -13.00
N ASN A 1051 -10.43 -24.30 -14.20
CA ASN A 1051 -10.08 -23.62 -15.47
C ASN A 1051 -8.57 -23.33 -15.62
N VAL A 1052 -7.75 -24.33 -15.28
CA VAL A 1052 -6.27 -24.25 -15.29
C VAL A 1052 -5.70 -23.96 -16.68
N PRO A 1053 -6.17 -24.57 -17.79
CA PRO A 1053 -5.62 -24.30 -19.12
C PRO A 1053 -5.66 -22.82 -19.50
N GLU A 1054 -6.76 -22.14 -19.22
CA GLU A 1054 -7.00 -20.73 -19.51
C GLU A 1054 -6.15 -19.85 -18.60
N LEU A 1055 -6.15 -20.11 -17.29
CA LEU A 1055 -5.26 -19.40 -16.36
C LEU A 1055 -3.79 -19.55 -16.76
N SER A 1056 -3.36 -20.77 -17.10
CA SER A 1056 -1.99 -21.04 -17.53
C SER A 1056 -1.62 -20.27 -18.80
N THR A 1057 -2.56 -20.15 -19.74
CA THR A 1057 -2.35 -19.41 -20.99
C THR A 1057 -2.33 -17.90 -20.78
N LEU A 1058 -3.13 -17.37 -19.86
CA LEU A 1058 -3.06 -15.98 -19.41
C LEU A 1058 -1.74 -15.68 -18.70
N LEU A 1059 -1.28 -16.54 -17.79
CA LEU A 1059 0.00 -16.37 -17.11
C LEU A 1059 1.19 -16.44 -18.08
N ALA A 1060 1.12 -17.29 -19.11
CA ALA A 1060 2.16 -17.40 -20.13
C ALA A 1060 2.37 -16.10 -20.92
N GLN A 1061 1.36 -15.20 -20.97
CA GLN A 1061 1.47 -13.90 -21.65
C GLN A 1061 2.50 -12.98 -21.01
N PHE A 1062 2.84 -13.17 -19.74
CA PHE A 1062 3.88 -12.38 -19.07
C PHE A 1062 4.94 -13.24 -18.38
N THR A 1063 4.72 -14.54 -18.17
CA THR A 1063 5.66 -15.41 -17.46
C THR A 1063 6.48 -16.26 -18.43
N ALA A 1064 7.80 -16.17 -18.34
CA ALA A 1064 8.74 -17.11 -18.94
C ALA A 1064 9.15 -18.13 -17.88
N SER A 1065 8.62 -19.35 -17.95
CA SER A 1065 8.96 -20.42 -17.00
C SER A 1065 9.59 -21.60 -17.73
N LEU A 1066 10.77 -21.97 -17.27
CA LEU A 1066 11.53 -23.09 -17.80
C LEU A 1066 12.08 -23.91 -16.64
N LYS A 1067 11.84 -25.22 -16.68
CA LYS A 1067 12.35 -26.21 -15.74
C LYS A 1067 13.49 -26.99 -16.36
N TRP A 1068 14.38 -27.52 -15.53
CA TRP A 1068 15.49 -28.36 -15.99
C TRP A 1068 15.02 -29.60 -16.77
N THR A 1069 13.85 -30.15 -16.44
CA THR A 1069 13.25 -31.27 -17.19
C THR A 1069 12.90 -30.94 -18.63
N GLN A 1070 12.73 -29.67 -18.97
CA GLN A 1070 12.35 -29.21 -20.32
C GLN A 1070 13.56 -28.95 -21.22
N ILE A 1071 14.77 -28.91 -20.65
CA ILE A 1071 16.04 -28.69 -21.38
C ILE A 1071 16.68 -30.04 -21.79
N GLY A 1072 16.32 -31.12 -21.10
CA GLY A 1072 17.03 -32.41 -21.07
C GLY A 1072 16.95 -33.31 -22.31
N ALA A 1073 16.85 -32.80 -23.54
CA ALA A 1073 16.83 -33.65 -24.75
C ALA A 1073 17.89 -33.28 -25.81
N GLY A 1074 18.82 -32.37 -25.51
CA GLY A 1074 19.89 -31.95 -26.43
C GLY A 1074 21.31 -32.33 -25.97
N PRO A 1075 22.33 -32.15 -26.82
CA PRO A 1075 23.75 -32.39 -26.50
C PRO A 1075 24.30 -31.54 -25.34
N GLU A 1076 23.55 -30.53 -24.89
CA GLU A 1076 23.86 -29.67 -23.74
C GLU A 1076 23.27 -30.17 -22.41
N ALA A 1077 22.70 -31.37 -22.37
CA ALA A 1077 22.07 -31.92 -21.17
C ALA A 1077 23.10 -32.13 -20.03
N ILE A 1078 22.95 -31.38 -18.94
CA ILE A 1078 23.72 -31.60 -17.71
C ILE A 1078 23.20 -32.88 -17.05
N SER A 1079 24.04 -33.91 -16.99
CA SER A 1079 23.74 -35.15 -16.28
C SER A 1079 23.56 -34.87 -14.78
N ARG A 1080 22.36 -35.15 -14.26
CA ARG A 1080 22.02 -34.99 -12.84
C ARG A 1080 21.89 -36.35 -12.17
N PRO A 1081 22.36 -36.52 -10.92
CA PRO A 1081 22.12 -37.74 -10.17
C PRO A 1081 20.61 -37.97 -10.00
N ALA A 1082 20.15 -39.19 -10.27
CA ALA A 1082 18.77 -39.58 -10.01
C ALA A 1082 18.55 -39.77 -8.50
N LEU A 1083 17.35 -39.43 -8.01
CA LEU A 1083 16.93 -39.78 -6.66
C LEU A 1083 16.93 -41.31 -6.50
N HIS A 1084 17.52 -41.80 -5.41
CA HIS A 1084 17.42 -43.21 -5.04
C HIS A 1084 15.95 -43.58 -4.85
N GLN A 1085 15.43 -44.51 -5.65
CA GLN A 1085 14.01 -44.95 -5.69
C GLN A 1085 12.98 -43.91 -6.21
N ALA A 1086 13.42 -42.84 -6.90
CA ALA A 1086 12.56 -41.83 -7.53
C ALA A 1086 11.59 -41.04 -6.60
N ARG A 1087 11.54 -41.34 -5.30
CA ARG A 1087 10.71 -40.65 -4.30
C ARG A 1087 11.45 -40.50 -2.98
N PRO A 1088 11.18 -39.43 -2.20
CA PRO A 1088 11.67 -39.33 -0.82
C PRO A 1088 11.15 -40.48 0.05
N LEU A 1089 12.00 -41.03 0.91
CA LEU A 1089 11.59 -42.01 1.92
C LEU A 1089 10.95 -41.26 3.10
N ILE A 1090 9.65 -41.48 3.33
CA ILE A 1090 8.92 -40.92 4.47
C ILE A 1090 8.95 -41.94 5.61
N VAL A 1091 9.43 -41.54 6.78
CA VAL A 1091 9.50 -42.38 7.98
C VAL A 1091 8.45 -41.88 8.99
N GLU A 1092 7.40 -42.67 9.19
CA GLU A 1092 6.36 -42.41 10.19
C GLU A 1092 6.66 -43.16 11.48
N LEU A 1093 6.58 -42.47 12.62
CA LEU A 1093 6.85 -43.04 13.94
C LEU A 1093 5.63 -42.89 14.84
N PRO A 1094 5.22 -43.95 15.56
CA PRO A 1094 4.15 -43.83 16.55
C PRO A 1094 4.62 -43.00 17.74
N GLY A 1095 3.76 -42.10 18.24
CA GLY A 1095 4.05 -41.35 19.47
C GLY A 1095 4.17 -42.28 20.68
N ASN A 1096 5.20 -42.06 21.51
CA ASN A 1096 5.37 -42.77 22.78
C ASN A 1096 4.37 -42.26 23.85
N ALA A 1097 4.29 -42.95 25.00
CA ALA A 1097 3.36 -42.59 26.07
C ALA A 1097 3.60 -41.16 26.58
N ASP A 1098 4.87 -40.83 26.88
CA ASP A 1098 5.28 -39.51 27.36
C ASP A 1098 4.85 -38.38 26.42
N LEU A 1099 5.04 -38.54 25.10
CA LEU A 1099 4.63 -37.57 24.10
C LEU A 1099 3.11 -37.42 24.04
N LYS A 1100 2.36 -38.52 24.12
CA LYS A 1100 0.89 -38.49 24.10
C LYS A 1100 0.31 -37.80 25.33
N ASP A 1101 0.92 -38.00 26.49
CA ASP A 1101 0.47 -37.39 27.73
C ASP A 1101 0.84 -35.89 27.75
N TYR A 1102 2.02 -35.54 27.26
CA TYR A 1102 2.42 -34.14 27.14
C TYR A 1102 1.59 -33.37 26.11
N ILE A 1103 1.20 -33.98 24.99
CA ILE A 1103 0.28 -33.37 24.02
C ILE A 1103 -1.10 -33.09 24.66
N ARG A 1104 -1.62 -33.99 25.50
CA ARG A 1104 -2.87 -33.76 26.25
C ARG A 1104 -2.73 -32.56 27.18
N TYR A 1105 -1.63 -32.47 27.93
CA TYR A 1105 -1.33 -31.32 28.78
C TYR A 1105 -1.25 -29.99 28.00
N LEU A 1106 -0.59 -29.96 26.83
CA LEU A 1106 -0.55 -28.78 25.97
C LEU A 1106 -1.93 -28.38 25.44
N SER A 1107 -2.81 -29.35 25.17
CA SER A 1107 -4.20 -29.11 24.75
C SER A 1107 -5.02 -28.41 25.85
N ASP A 1108 -4.84 -28.81 27.11
CA ASP A 1108 -5.52 -28.17 28.25
C ASP A 1108 -5.06 -26.72 28.45
N ARG A 1109 -3.74 -26.49 28.40
CA ARG A 1109 -3.15 -25.13 28.44
C ARG A 1109 -3.67 -24.24 27.32
N ALA A 1110 -3.75 -24.76 26.10
CA ALA A 1110 -4.27 -24.01 24.97
C ALA A 1110 -5.75 -23.64 25.14
N THR A 1111 -6.52 -24.47 25.82
CA THR A 1111 -7.92 -24.19 26.15
C THR A 1111 -8.03 -23.05 27.16
N GLN A 1112 -7.18 -23.05 28.19
CA GLN A 1112 -7.12 -21.96 29.18
C GLN A 1112 -6.76 -20.61 28.55
N VAL A 1113 -5.74 -20.58 27.68
CA VAL A 1113 -5.33 -19.38 26.93
C VAL A 1113 -6.47 -18.87 26.03
N ARG A 1114 -7.17 -19.76 25.33
CA ARG A 1114 -8.29 -19.38 24.44
C ARG A 1114 -9.50 -18.82 25.20
N ASN A 1115 -9.77 -19.34 26.39
CA ASN A 1115 -10.88 -18.90 27.22
C ASN A 1115 -10.55 -17.59 27.97
N GLY A 1116 -9.33 -17.06 27.83
CA GLY A 1116 -8.87 -15.88 28.57
C GLY A 1116 -8.69 -16.14 30.06
N ALA A 1117 -8.55 -17.40 30.46
CA ALA A 1117 -8.32 -17.79 31.85
C ALA A 1117 -6.88 -17.52 32.32
N VAL A 1118 -5.97 -17.26 31.38
CA VAL A 1118 -4.53 -17.00 31.59
C VAL A 1118 -4.11 -15.83 30.73
N THR A 1119 -3.23 -14.97 31.23
CA THR A 1119 -2.75 -13.80 30.48
C THR A 1119 -1.64 -14.19 29.48
N PRO A 1120 -1.47 -13.46 28.35
CA PRO A 1120 -0.43 -13.77 27.35
C PRO A 1120 1.03 -13.74 27.87
N GLU A 1121 1.24 -13.08 29.01
CA GLU A 1121 2.53 -12.96 29.70
C GLU A 1121 2.86 -14.22 30.51
N GLU A 1122 1.85 -14.91 31.05
CA GLU A 1122 1.99 -16.17 31.77
C GLU A 1122 2.11 -17.36 30.80
N ASP A 1123 1.20 -17.45 29.82
CA ASP A 1123 1.24 -18.48 28.79
C ASP A 1123 0.60 -18.00 27.48
N ASN A 1124 1.09 -18.49 26.34
CA ASN A 1124 0.57 -18.10 25.04
C ASN A 1124 0.74 -19.20 23.99
N MET A 1125 -0.01 -19.07 22.89
CA MET A 1125 -0.03 -20.08 21.82
C MET A 1125 1.34 -20.30 21.16
N LEU A 1126 2.22 -19.29 21.12
CA LEU A 1126 3.56 -19.44 20.54
C LEU A 1126 4.46 -20.31 21.43
N ARG A 1127 4.36 -20.14 22.75
CA ARG A 1127 5.08 -20.95 23.72
C ARG A 1127 4.62 -22.41 23.66
N ILE A 1128 3.31 -22.66 23.70
CA ILE A 1128 2.69 -24.00 23.62
C ILE A 1128 3.10 -24.72 22.32
N THR A 1129 3.03 -24.03 21.18
CA THR A 1129 3.41 -24.63 19.88
C THR A 1129 4.92 -24.89 19.76
N SER A 1130 5.77 -24.03 20.34
CA SER A 1130 7.22 -24.25 20.39
C SER A 1130 7.58 -25.47 21.24
N GLU A 1131 6.98 -25.61 22.42
CA GLU A 1131 7.14 -26.79 23.30
C GLU A 1131 6.63 -28.07 22.62
N GLY A 1132 5.48 -28.03 21.95
CA GLY A 1132 4.96 -29.15 21.16
C GLY A 1132 5.90 -29.60 20.03
N ARG A 1133 6.54 -28.65 19.32
CA ARG A 1133 7.54 -28.99 18.28
C ARG A 1133 8.78 -29.67 18.86
N LYS A 1134 9.27 -29.19 20.02
CA LYS A 1134 10.39 -29.82 20.74
C LYS A 1134 10.03 -31.25 21.14
N ALA A 1135 8.89 -31.43 21.79
CA ALA A 1135 8.38 -32.73 22.23
C ALA A 1135 8.26 -33.73 21.07
N ALA A 1136 7.71 -33.28 19.93
CA ALA A 1136 7.53 -34.11 18.74
C ALA A 1136 8.85 -34.48 18.02
N LEU A 1137 9.94 -33.75 18.26
CA LEU A 1137 11.27 -34.08 17.78
C LEU A 1137 11.94 -35.08 18.73
N ASP A 1138 12.04 -34.72 20.02
CA ASP A 1138 12.54 -35.55 21.10
C ASP A 1138 12.14 -34.96 22.46
N MET A 1139 11.55 -35.77 23.35
CA MET A 1139 11.09 -35.33 24.69
C MET A 1139 12.21 -34.75 25.56
N ARG A 1140 13.47 -35.17 25.35
CA ARG A 1140 14.63 -34.64 26.08
C ARG A 1140 14.85 -33.15 25.88
N LEU A 1141 14.35 -32.56 24.79
CA LEU A 1141 14.45 -31.13 24.53
C LEU A 1141 13.62 -30.27 25.51
N LEU A 1142 12.75 -30.91 26.30
CA LEU A 1142 11.97 -30.27 27.37
C LEU A 1142 12.70 -30.25 28.72
N ASN A 1143 13.72 -31.09 28.93
CA ASN A 1143 14.41 -31.24 30.22
C ASN A 1143 15.10 -29.95 30.70
N ASN A 1144 15.40 -29.01 29.81
CA ASN A 1144 16.10 -27.75 30.12
C ASN A 1144 15.14 -26.55 30.25
N LEU A 1145 13.83 -26.76 30.27
CA LEU A 1145 12.86 -25.69 30.48
C LEU A 1145 12.66 -25.49 31.99
N ALA A 1146 13.04 -24.31 32.50
CA ALA A 1146 13.07 -23.98 33.93
C ALA A 1146 11.72 -24.17 34.65
N ASP A 1147 10.60 -24.09 33.92
CA ASP A 1147 9.24 -24.22 34.47
C ASP A 1147 8.73 -25.69 34.46
N LEU A 1148 9.54 -26.64 34.00
CA LEU A 1148 9.20 -28.06 33.80
C LEU A 1148 10.18 -28.99 34.52
N VAL A 1149 10.77 -28.56 35.64
CA VAL A 1149 11.64 -29.43 36.47
C VAL A 1149 10.82 -30.61 36.99
N GLN A 1150 10.86 -31.72 36.25
CA GLN A 1150 10.29 -32.99 36.66
C GLN A 1150 11.27 -33.72 37.59
N GLU A 1151 10.76 -34.48 38.55
CA GLU A 1151 11.59 -35.29 39.46
C GLU A 1151 12.43 -36.35 38.70
N THR A 1152 11.99 -36.74 37.49
CA THR A 1152 12.72 -37.65 36.60
C THR A 1152 12.82 -37.03 35.20
N PRO A 1153 14.02 -36.77 34.66
CA PRO A 1153 14.18 -36.22 33.32
C PRO A 1153 13.79 -37.25 32.25
N TYR A 1154 13.24 -36.79 31.13
CA TYR A 1154 12.96 -37.66 29.99
C TYR A 1154 14.26 -38.29 29.47
N SER A 1155 14.19 -39.57 29.08
CA SER A 1155 15.32 -40.34 28.56
C SER A 1155 15.22 -40.55 27.04
N ASP A 1156 16.29 -41.08 26.43
CA ASP A 1156 16.28 -41.39 25.01
C ASP A 1156 15.29 -42.52 24.70
N HIS A 1157 14.58 -42.44 23.58
CA HIS A 1157 13.54 -43.39 23.21
C HIS A 1157 13.65 -43.79 21.75
N ALA A 1158 13.58 -45.09 21.47
CA ALA A 1158 13.80 -45.64 20.13
C ALA A 1158 12.80 -45.15 19.05
N ASN A 1159 11.64 -44.64 19.46
CA ASN A 1159 10.64 -44.02 18.59
C ASN A 1159 10.72 -42.48 18.53
N SER A 1160 11.77 -41.86 19.08
CA SER A 1160 12.01 -40.42 18.85
C SER A 1160 12.54 -40.19 17.43
N LYS A 1161 12.23 -39.02 16.85
CA LYS A 1161 12.70 -38.68 15.50
C LYS A 1161 14.21 -38.51 15.48
N ALA A 1162 14.78 -37.92 16.53
CA ALA A 1162 16.22 -37.74 16.66
C ALA A 1162 16.98 -39.08 16.72
N TYR A 1163 16.48 -40.03 17.51
CA TYR A 1163 17.07 -41.37 17.60
C TYR A 1163 17.04 -42.09 16.24
N LYS A 1164 15.88 -42.12 15.58
CA LYS A 1164 15.74 -42.78 14.27
C LYS A 1164 16.56 -42.13 13.17
N ALA A 1165 16.67 -40.80 13.16
CA ALA A 1165 17.55 -40.10 12.25
C ALA A 1165 19.02 -40.48 12.50
N ALA A 1166 19.48 -40.46 13.75
CA ALA A 1166 20.85 -40.82 14.11
C ALA A 1166 21.20 -42.28 13.73
N ASP A 1167 20.30 -43.23 14.01
CA ASP A 1167 20.45 -44.64 13.62
C ASP A 1167 20.55 -44.81 12.09
N ALA A 1168 19.68 -44.12 11.33
CA ALA A 1168 19.72 -44.17 9.87
C ALA A 1168 21.00 -43.54 9.28
N ILE A 1169 21.42 -42.38 9.79
CA ILE A 1169 22.64 -41.68 9.38
C ILE A 1169 23.87 -42.56 9.64
N ALA A 1170 23.96 -43.16 10.83
CA ALA A 1170 25.04 -44.06 11.20
C ALA A 1170 25.08 -45.30 10.30
N LYS A 1171 23.93 -45.93 10.05
CA LYS A 1171 23.82 -47.08 9.13
C LYS A 1171 24.32 -46.73 7.72
N ILE A 1172 23.89 -45.59 7.16
CA ILE A 1172 24.32 -45.14 5.83
C ILE A 1172 25.81 -44.80 5.83
N TYR A 1173 26.31 -44.14 6.87
CA TYR A 1173 27.73 -43.80 7.01
C TYR A 1173 28.60 -45.06 6.97
N HIS A 1174 28.26 -46.06 7.79
CA HIS A 1174 29.00 -47.33 7.82
C HIS A 1174 28.87 -48.10 6.49
N ALA A 1175 27.67 -48.17 5.91
CA ALA A 1175 27.44 -48.85 4.62
C ALA A 1175 28.18 -48.20 3.44
N THR A 1176 28.47 -46.90 3.50
CA THR A 1176 29.12 -46.13 2.42
C THR A 1176 30.59 -45.80 2.70
N THR A 1177 31.22 -46.48 3.65
CA THR A 1177 32.63 -46.26 4.03
C THR A 1177 33.58 -46.39 2.83
N GLY A 1178 33.32 -47.32 1.91
CA GLY A 1178 34.12 -47.52 0.70
C GLY A 1178 34.01 -46.38 -0.33
N SER A 1179 32.86 -45.70 -0.41
CA SER A 1179 32.59 -44.63 -1.38
C SER A 1179 32.72 -43.22 -0.79
N ARG A 1180 32.94 -43.10 0.53
CA ARG A 1180 33.03 -41.83 1.27
C ARG A 1180 31.86 -40.88 0.96
N ALA A 1181 30.64 -41.41 0.98
CA ALA A 1181 29.46 -40.63 0.62
C ALA A 1181 29.24 -39.46 1.59
N ALA A 1182 28.89 -38.29 1.05
CA ALA A 1182 28.51 -37.13 1.85
C ALA A 1182 27.03 -37.24 2.28
N GLN A 1183 26.76 -36.96 3.56
CA GLN A 1183 25.40 -36.89 4.10
C GLN A 1183 25.13 -35.46 4.58
N VAL A 1184 23.95 -34.93 4.25
CA VAL A 1184 23.49 -33.61 4.68
C VAL A 1184 22.27 -33.80 5.57
N VAL A 1185 22.33 -33.24 6.78
CA VAL A 1185 21.24 -33.29 7.77
C VAL A 1185 20.66 -31.89 7.92
N PHE A 1186 19.35 -31.77 7.72
CA PHE A 1186 18.63 -30.52 7.92
C PHE A 1186 17.78 -30.63 9.19
N SER A 1187 17.99 -29.71 10.15
CA SER A 1187 17.17 -29.59 11.36
C SER A 1187 16.69 -28.14 11.47
N ASP A 1188 15.37 -27.95 11.48
CA ASP A 1188 14.71 -26.64 11.56
C ASP A 1188 14.57 -26.13 13.00
N MET A 1189 14.90 -26.97 13.99
CA MET A 1189 15.06 -26.59 15.40
C MET A 1189 16.55 -26.45 15.69
N GLY A 1190 16.96 -25.22 16.07
CA GLY A 1190 18.36 -24.87 16.30
C GLY A 1190 19.07 -25.90 17.18
N THR A 1191 20.25 -26.32 16.75
CA THR A 1191 21.14 -27.20 17.54
C THR A 1191 21.27 -26.65 18.95
N PRO A 1192 21.16 -27.49 20.00
CA PRO A 1192 21.45 -27.07 21.36
C PRO A 1192 22.82 -26.40 21.36
N LYS A 1193 22.92 -25.18 21.91
CA LYS A 1193 24.22 -24.68 22.33
C LYS A 1193 24.64 -25.60 23.47
N SER A 1194 25.66 -26.41 23.22
CA SER A 1194 26.35 -27.23 24.21
C SER A 1194 26.74 -26.40 25.42
#